data_AF-I4YYR4-F1
#
_entry.id   AF-I4YYR4-F1
#
_cell.length_a   1.000
_cell.length_b   1.000
_cell.length_c   1.000
_cell.angle_alpha   90.00
_cell.angle_beta   90.00
_cell.angle_gamma   90.00
#
_symmetry.space_group_name_H-M   'P 1'
#
loop_
_entity.id
_entity.type
_entity.pdbx_description
1 polymer ?
#
loop_
_entity_poly.entity_id
_entity_poly.type
_entity_poly.pdbx_seq_one_letter_code
_entity_poly.pdbx_strand_id
1 'polypeptide(L)'
;MTHSRLARITAAALMATALTSLGTGPAWAQLAEASPTLSAASLKEQEAFAIAKDAYVYGYPLVTMEMTRRVITNVAEPTGTRTPMGQLVSLREYPTAAYRDVTAPNADTLYTSGFIDVGQEPYVLSLPDMNGRYYLFPMLSGWTDIIADPGKRTSGTGPQTYAVTGPGWKGALPDGVREIKSPTDLVWILGRIYSTGTPEDYKAVWGLQDQIKLVPLSAYGKPYTPPSGKVDPNIDMKTAVRKQVNRMEPGPYFNLLAQLMKDNPPPAEDAPMLARMAKIGIVPGRAFDTGQLDPEIAKGVERAHRAGWEEIAGGIRDMGSIQNGWMVATSLGRYGTDYGKRATVAAFGLGANLPQDAVYPTTSVDSAGRKLTGNQKYVIHFDKGQLPPVDGFWSLTMYDANFFFVANPLNRYTLSQRHQLTPNPDGSVDLYLQNESPGSGKEANWLPAPTGDMNLMLRLYWPKETSPSILNGTWKPPKVERAEERLTAADQNKLASTPTSAAIPATTGSAGMGPVAGSSTVGVAVVDVRTLYSGYSVKNQILGREIYNDNGERVGHVTDLIVAPDKVATYAIVGTGGLLDLGEHLTAVPVSQFTLKDGEIVLPNATRQSLEAMPRFVRGQQRLKHRTQKREPVSCVERCEMRRHKRTASDMGSISRPML
;
A
#
# COMPACT_ATOMS: atom_id res chain seq x y z
N MET A 1 -59.48 32.32 15.73
CA MET A 1 -60.32 32.94 16.78
C MET A 1 -60.08 32.20 18.08
N THR A 2 -59.87 32.97 19.16
CA THR A 2 -60.19 32.68 20.57
C THR A 2 -59.55 31.43 21.20
N HIS A 3 -58.54 31.59 22.06
CA HIS A 3 -58.66 31.79 23.52
C HIS A 3 -58.96 30.47 24.26
N SER A 4 -58.49 30.16 25.46
CA SER A 4 -57.51 30.69 26.41
C SER A 4 -57.77 29.96 27.74
N ARG A 5 -56.73 29.79 28.57
CA ARG A 5 -56.76 29.97 30.05
C ARG A 5 -57.48 28.90 30.91
N LEU A 6 -56.79 28.23 31.84
CA LEU A 6 -56.41 28.65 33.21
C LEU A 6 -57.55 28.57 34.24
N ALA A 7 -57.39 27.75 35.28
CA ALA A 7 -57.72 28.01 36.71
C ALA A 7 -57.66 26.69 37.50
N ARG A 8 -56.73 26.48 38.44
CA ARG A 8 -56.64 26.98 39.84
C ARG A 8 -57.60 26.26 40.80
N ILE A 9 -57.05 25.43 41.70
CA ILE A 9 -56.73 25.67 43.13
C ILE A 9 -57.97 25.53 44.05
N THR A 10 -57.87 24.64 45.05
CA THR A 10 -58.12 24.83 46.52
C THR A 10 -58.30 23.44 47.18
N ALA A 11 -58.01 23.13 48.44
CA ALA A 11 -57.24 23.69 49.57
C ALA A 11 -57.51 22.78 50.80
N ALA A 12 -56.73 23.01 51.88
CA ALA A 12 -56.89 22.58 53.28
C ALA A 12 -56.31 21.19 53.67
N ALA A 13 -55.24 21.03 54.45
CA ALA A 13 -54.73 21.62 55.72
C ALA A 13 -55.13 20.81 56.96
N LEU A 14 -54.13 20.22 57.66
CA LEU A 14 -53.94 20.33 59.12
C LEU A 14 -52.61 19.67 59.60
N MET A 15 -51.88 20.42 60.42
CA MET A 15 -50.74 20.06 61.30
C MET A 15 -51.17 19.01 62.35
N ALA A 16 -50.34 18.29 63.12
CA ALA A 16 -48.92 18.24 63.46
C ALA A 16 -48.66 16.87 64.14
N THR A 17 -47.42 16.36 64.10
CA THR A 17 -46.59 15.99 65.29
C THR A 17 -45.37 15.18 64.85
N ALA A 18 -44.24 15.52 65.44
CA ALA A 18 -42.96 14.85 65.26
C ALA A 18 -42.96 13.49 65.96
N LEU A 19 -42.32 12.47 65.36
CA LEU A 19 -41.40 11.56 66.08
C LEU A 19 -40.56 10.78 65.06
N THR A 20 -39.27 10.69 65.38
CA THR A 20 -38.20 9.98 64.69
C THR A 20 -38.41 8.47 64.60
N SER A 21 -38.21 7.87 63.43
CA SER A 21 -37.62 6.53 63.30
C SER A 21 -37.19 6.24 61.86
N LEU A 22 -36.02 5.60 61.75
CA LEU A 22 -35.39 5.12 60.53
C LEU A 22 -36.32 4.27 59.65
N GLY A 23 -36.21 4.41 58.33
CA GLY A 23 -36.83 3.46 57.41
C GLY A 23 -36.95 3.93 55.96
N THR A 24 -35.97 3.52 55.13
CA THR A 24 -36.16 3.05 53.74
C THR A 24 -37.08 3.84 52.80
N GLY A 25 -36.48 4.69 51.95
CA GLY A 25 -37.09 5.21 50.71
C GLY A 25 -36.19 4.89 49.49
N PRO A 26 -36.76 4.62 48.30
CA PRO A 26 -36.12 3.83 47.25
C PRO A 26 -34.99 4.58 46.54
N ALA A 27 -33.86 3.89 46.37
CA ALA A 27 -32.66 4.31 45.65
C ALA A 27 -32.85 4.34 44.12
N TRP A 28 -33.83 5.12 43.64
CA TRP A 28 -34.08 5.28 42.19
C TRP A 28 -33.99 6.73 41.71
N ALA A 29 -33.60 7.67 42.58
CA ALA A 29 -33.53 9.10 42.24
C ALA A 29 -32.11 9.66 42.01
N GLN A 30 -31.07 8.82 42.00
CA GLN A 30 -29.68 9.28 41.86
C GLN A 30 -28.87 8.40 40.89
N LEU A 31 -29.35 8.28 39.66
CA LEU A 31 -28.53 7.86 38.51
C LEU A 31 -28.81 8.81 37.34
N ALA A 32 -28.55 10.10 37.57
CA ALA A 32 -28.18 11.04 36.51
C ALA A 32 -26.71 11.41 36.74
N GLU A 33 -25.83 10.41 36.70
CA GLU A 33 -24.39 10.65 36.68
C GLU A 33 -24.05 11.35 35.37
N ALA A 34 -23.50 12.55 35.49
CA ALA A 34 -23.11 13.42 34.40
C ALA A 34 -22.20 12.66 33.42
N SER A 35 -22.61 12.55 32.16
CA SER A 35 -21.68 12.25 31.08
C SER A 35 -20.57 13.32 31.11
N PRO A 36 -19.27 12.96 31.10
CA PRO A 36 -18.21 13.96 31.15
C PRO A 36 -18.29 14.82 29.89
N THR A 37 -18.75 16.06 30.02
CA THR A 37 -18.66 17.07 28.96
C THR A 37 -17.20 17.44 28.78
N LEU A 38 -16.66 17.20 27.58
CA LEU A 38 -15.30 17.63 27.21
C LEU A 38 -15.14 19.13 27.43
N SER A 39 -13.98 19.55 27.94
CA SER A 39 -13.65 20.97 28.11
C SER A 39 -13.51 21.66 26.75
N ALA A 40 -13.72 22.98 26.71
CA ALA A 40 -13.54 23.77 25.48
C ALA A 40 -12.11 23.64 24.89
N ALA A 41 -11.10 23.54 25.75
CA ALA A 41 -9.71 23.28 25.33
C ALA A 41 -9.56 21.90 24.67
N SER A 42 -10.16 20.86 25.24
CA SER A 42 -10.15 19.51 24.66
C SER A 42 -10.91 19.43 23.34
N LEU A 43 -12.04 20.14 23.22
CA LEU A 43 -12.79 20.22 21.97
C LEU A 43 -11.98 20.91 20.87
N LYS A 44 -11.26 22.00 21.22
CA LYS A 44 -10.39 22.72 20.29
C LYS A 44 -9.23 21.86 19.80
N GLU A 45 -8.56 21.14 20.71
CA GLU A 45 -7.51 20.18 20.35
C GLU A 45 -8.04 19.08 19.42
N GLN A 46 -9.21 18.51 19.74
CA GLN A 46 -9.84 17.45 18.94
C GLN A 46 -10.26 17.92 17.55
N GLU A 47 -10.82 19.14 17.43
CA GLU A 47 -11.12 19.74 16.13
C GLU A 47 -9.83 19.95 15.33
N ALA A 48 -8.78 20.49 15.96
CA ALA A 48 -7.50 20.69 15.31
C ALA A 48 -6.85 19.37 14.84
N PHE A 49 -6.93 18.33 15.66
CA PHE A 49 -6.47 16.98 15.29
C PHE A 49 -7.23 16.44 14.07
N ALA A 50 -8.55 16.53 14.06
CA ALA A 50 -9.35 16.06 12.94
C ALA A 50 -9.02 16.81 11.64
N ILE A 51 -8.91 18.15 11.71
CA ILE A 51 -8.54 18.98 10.57
C ILE A 51 -7.13 18.65 10.08
N ALA A 52 -6.16 18.55 10.98
CA ALA A 52 -4.77 18.25 10.62
C ALA A 52 -4.62 16.84 10.04
N LYS A 53 -5.40 15.86 10.51
CA LYS A 53 -5.41 14.51 9.94
C LYS A 53 -5.92 14.54 8.50
N ASP A 54 -7.05 15.21 8.27
CA ASP A 54 -7.61 15.37 6.92
C ASP A 54 -6.65 16.15 6.01
N ALA A 55 -5.99 17.19 6.53
CA ALA A 55 -4.99 17.99 5.83
C ALA A 55 -3.75 17.16 5.46
N TYR A 56 -3.33 16.22 6.32
CA TYR A 56 -2.23 15.31 6.03
C TYR A 56 -2.57 14.38 4.86
N VAL A 57 -3.75 13.77 4.89
CA VAL A 57 -4.24 12.91 3.79
C VAL A 57 -4.34 13.73 2.51
N TYR A 58 -4.96 14.91 2.58
CA TYR A 58 -5.10 15.84 1.46
C TYR A 58 -3.76 16.24 0.81
N GLY A 59 -2.79 16.65 1.61
CA GLY A 59 -1.50 17.15 1.14
C GLY A 59 -0.50 16.07 0.71
N TYR A 60 -0.74 14.81 1.07
CA TYR A 60 0.20 13.70 0.87
C TYR A 60 0.65 13.54 -0.59
N PRO A 61 -0.23 13.64 -1.61
CA PRO A 61 0.15 13.54 -3.01
C PRO A 61 1.12 14.64 -3.44
N LEU A 62 0.84 15.89 -3.10
CA LEU A 62 1.66 17.04 -3.52
C LEU A 62 3.04 17.03 -2.84
N VAL A 63 3.08 16.71 -1.54
CA VAL A 63 4.36 16.57 -0.81
C VAL A 63 5.16 15.39 -1.35
N THR A 64 4.51 14.26 -1.64
CA THR A 64 5.17 13.10 -2.28
C THR A 64 5.72 13.44 -3.65
N MET A 65 4.96 14.18 -4.48
CA MET A 65 5.41 14.59 -5.81
C MET A 65 6.63 15.51 -5.73
N GLU A 66 6.62 16.50 -4.83
CA GLU A 66 7.77 17.39 -4.61
C GLU A 66 9.01 16.63 -4.15
N MET A 67 8.87 15.72 -3.17
CA MET A 67 9.99 14.93 -2.69
C MET A 67 10.53 13.98 -3.76
N THR A 68 9.64 13.42 -4.59
CA THR A 68 10.01 12.60 -5.75
C THR A 68 10.79 13.42 -6.78
N ARG A 69 10.29 14.62 -7.13
CA ARG A 69 10.97 15.57 -8.00
C ARG A 69 12.36 15.89 -7.48
N ARG A 70 12.51 16.28 -6.20
CA ARG A 70 13.80 16.57 -5.57
C ARG A 70 14.80 15.43 -5.78
N VAL A 71 14.41 14.19 -5.49
CA VAL A 71 15.30 13.02 -5.64
C VAL A 71 15.62 12.72 -7.12
N ILE A 72 14.64 12.82 -8.01
CA ILE A 72 14.83 12.50 -9.43
C ILE A 72 15.66 13.56 -10.16
N THR A 73 15.51 14.85 -9.80
CA THR A 73 16.19 15.95 -10.47
C THR A 73 17.54 16.32 -9.89
N ASN A 74 17.95 15.73 -8.76
CA ASN A 74 19.20 16.04 -8.07
C ASN A 74 20.42 15.32 -8.69
N VAL A 75 20.63 15.55 -9.99
CA VAL A 75 21.74 15.01 -10.80
C VAL A 75 22.24 16.08 -11.77
N ALA A 76 23.51 16.02 -12.17
CA ALA A 76 24.10 16.99 -13.10
C ALA A 76 23.76 16.71 -14.57
N GLU A 77 23.45 15.45 -14.89
CA GLU A 77 23.13 14.94 -16.22
C GLU A 77 22.19 13.72 -16.09
N PRO A 78 21.48 13.32 -17.16
CA PRO A 78 20.66 12.11 -17.13
C PRO A 78 21.46 10.86 -16.76
N THR A 79 21.03 10.13 -15.73
CA THR A 79 21.71 8.94 -15.24
C THR A 79 20.74 7.95 -14.60
N GLY A 80 20.80 6.68 -15.00
CA GLY A 80 19.85 5.66 -14.56
C GLY A 80 18.41 6.08 -14.84
N THR A 81 17.61 6.24 -13.78
CA THR A 81 16.20 6.71 -13.84
C THR A 81 16.04 8.20 -13.51
N ARG A 82 17.14 8.93 -13.39
CA ARG A 82 17.19 10.33 -12.92
C ARG A 82 17.61 11.26 -14.04
N THR A 83 17.14 12.50 -13.99
CA THR A 83 17.43 13.52 -15.00
C THR A 83 17.25 14.92 -14.42
N PRO A 84 18.07 15.92 -14.78
CA PRO A 84 17.86 17.29 -14.33
C PRO A 84 16.46 17.80 -14.66
N MET A 85 15.99 18.80 -13.91
CA MET A 85 14.75 19.50 -14.22
C MET A 85 14.78 20.04 -15.66
N GLY A 86 13.66 19.90 -16.40
CA GLY A 86 13.54 20.35 -17.78
C GLY A 86 14.16 19.40 -18.81
N GLN A 87 14.60 18.19 -18.40
CA GLN A 87 15.23 17.20 -19.26
C GLN A 87 14.51 15.85 -19.21
N LEU A 88 14.76 15.01 -20.20
CA LEU A 88 14.24 13.64 -20.27
C LEU A 88 15.38 12.62 -20.06
N VAL A 89 15.06 11.52 -19.40
CA VAL A 89 15.87 10.29 -19.41
C VAL A 89 15.09 9.19 -20.12
N SER A 90 15.79 8.42 -20.96
CA SER A 90 15.22 7.29 -21.70
C SER A 90 15.86 6.00 -21.22
N LEU A 91 15.05 5.13 -20.62
CA LEU A 91 15.46 3.78 -20.26
C LEU A 91 15.51 2.93 -21.52
N ARG A 92 16.66 2.33 -21.78
CA ARG A 92 16.96 1.63 -23.03
C ARG A 92 16.66 0.13 -22.99
N GLU A 93 16.53 -0.44 -21.80
CA GLU A 93 16.30 -1.89 -21.64
C GLU A 93 15.36 -2.15 -20.46
N TYR A 94 14.78 -3.35 -20.43
CA TYR A 94 13.99 -3.79 -19.27
C TYR A 94 14.86 -4.04 -18.04
N PRO A 95 14.32 -3.79 -16.83
CA PRO A 95 15.01 -4.14 -15.59
C PRO A 95 15.35 -5.63 -15.52
N THR A 96 16.55 -5.94 -15.04
CA THR A 96 16.96 -7.33 -14.75
C THR A 96 16.42 -7.79 -13.39
N ALA A 97 16.56 -9.08 -13.08
CA ALA A 97 16.24 -9.60 -11.75
C ALA A 97 17.07 -9.01 -10.60
N ALA A 98 18.15 -8.28 -10.88
CA ALA A 98 18.95 -7.58 -9.87
C ALA A 98 18.40 -6.17 -9.55
N TYR A 99 17.49 -5.64 -10.36
CA TYR A 99 16.97 -4.28 -10.22
C TYR A 99 16.09 -4.13 -8.96
N ARG A 100 16.40 -3.13 -8.12
CA ARG A 100 15.69 -2.88 -6.86
C ARG A 100 15.23 -1.44 -6.67
N ASP A 101 15.41 -0.56 -7.65
CA ASP A 101 15.11 0.87 -7.48
C ASP A 101 13.60 1.16 -7.47
N VAL A 102 12.81 0.35 -8.18
CA VAL A 102 11.34 0.46 -8.24
C VAL A 102 10.70 -0.92 -8.05
N THR A 103 9.73 -1.00 -7.14
CA THR A 103 8.90 -2.19 -6.91
C THR A 103 7.94 -2.42 -8.07
N ALA A 104 7.62 -3.68 -8.35
CA ALA A 104 6.81 -4.11 -9.48
C ALA A 104 7.33 -3.57 -10.84
N PRO A 105 8.63 -3.77 -11.17
CA PRO A 105 9.20 -3.29 -12.43
C PRO A 105 8.40 -3.80 -13.63
N ASN A 106 8.28 -2.93 -14.64
CA ASN A 106 7.58 -3.22 -15.89
C ASN A 106 8.56 -3.81 -16.91
N ALA A 107 8.17 -4.90 -17.57
CA ALA A 107 8.93 -5.55 -18.65
C ALA A 107 8.11 -5.60 -19.97
N ASP A 108 7.30 -4.57 -20.22
CA ASP A 108 6.50 -4.42 -21.44
C ASP A 108 6.76 -3.12 -22.22
N THR A 109 7.29 -2.09 -21.55
CA THR A 109 7.51 -0.78 -22.18
C THR A 109 8.83 -0.17 -21.71
N LEU A 110 9.54 0.48 -22.62
CA LEU A 110 10.66 1.35 -22.29
C LEU A 110 10.15 2.74 -21.90
N TYR A 111 10.77 3.32 -20.86
CA TYR A 111 10.34 4.60 -20.31
C TYR A 111 11.12 5.78 -20.90
N THR A 112 10.43 6.90 -21.10
CA THR A 112 11.05 8.21 -21.31
C THR A 112 10.38 9.20 -20.36
N SER A 113 11.12 9.70 -19.37
CA SER A 113 10.55 10.41 -18.22
C SER A 113 11.35 11.66 -17.86
N GLY A 114 10.66 12.66 -17.29
CA GLY A 114 11.30 13.87 -16.78
C GLY A 114 10.31 14.78 -16.07
N PHE A 115 10.84 15.63 -15.19
CA PHE A 115 10.07 16.70 -14.56
C PHE A 115 10.29 18.01 -15.31
N ILE A 116 9.23 18.79 -15.46
CA ILE A 116 9.28 20.17 -15.94
C ILE A 116 8.62 21.09 -14.90
N ASP A 117 9.08 22.34 -14.91
CA ASP A 117 8.48 23.45 -14.21
C ASP A 117 8.00 24.44 -15.27
N VAL A 118 6.68 24.62 -15.35
CA VAL A 118 6.02 25.48 -16.33
C VAL A 118 5.53 26.81 -15.74
N GLY A 119 6.00 27.17 -14.55
CA GLY A 119 5.63 28.42 -13.88
C GLY A 119 6.29 29.65 -14.50
N GLN A 120 7.52 29.53 -15.00
CA GLN A 120 8.25 30.62 -15.64
C GLN A 120 7.99 30.72 -17.14
N GLU A 121 8.03 29.59 -17.84
CA GLU A 121 7.70 29.50 -19.26
C GLU A 121 7.15 28.11 -19.63
N PRO A 122 6.39 27.97 -20.72
CA PRO A 122 5.94 26.66 -21.19
C PRO A 122 7.10 25.80 -21.69
N TYR A 123 6.89 24.48 -21.68
CA TYR A 123 7.79 23.52 -22.31
C TYR A 123 7.12 22.86 -23.52
N VAL A 124 7.85 22.70 -24.61
CA VAL A 124 7.40 22.05 -25.84
C VAL A 124 7.93 20.62 -25.91
N LEU A 125 7.02 19.66 -25.89
CA LEU A 125 7.28 18.24 -26.13
C LEU A 125 6.97 17.89 -27.59
N SER A 126 7.97 17.39 -28.31
CA SER A 126 7.83 16.85 -29.67
C SER A 126 7.97 15.34 -29.64
N LEU A 127 6.94 14.64 -30.13
CA LEU A 127 6.91 13.19 -30.25
C LEU A 127 7.00 12.80 -31.74
N PRO A 128 7.86 11.83 -32.10
CA PRO A 128 7.98 11.40 -33.49
C PRO A 128 6.75 10.62 -33.96
N ASP A 129 6.72 10.27 -35.24
CA ASP A 129 5.84 9.20 -35.71
C ASP A 129 6.24 7.88 -35.04
N MET A 130 5.30 7.30 -34.30
CA MET A 130 5.49 6.06 -33.58
C MET A 130 5.30 4.83 -34.49
N ASN A 131 5.02 5.01 -35.78
CA ASN A 131 4.91 3.95 -36.79
C ASN A 131 3.93 2.84 -36.37
N GLY A 132 2.76 3.24 -35.88
CA GLY A 132 1.72 2.31 -35.40
C GLY A 132 2.02 1.65 -34.04
N ARG A 133 3.21 1.85 -33.45
CA ARG A 133 3.60 1.28 -32.17
C ARG A 133 2.74 1.84 -31.03
N TYR A 134 2.44 0.98 -30.06
CA TYR A 134 1.77 1.41 -28.84
C TYR A 134 2.70 2.29 -28.00
N TYR A 135 2.19 3.44 -27.57
CA TYR A 135 2.86 4.34 -26.65
C TYR A 135 1.83 5.19 -25.90
N LEU A 136 2.23 5.74 -24.76
CA LEU A 136 1.49 6.73 -23.99
C LEU A 136 2.47 7.65 -23.24
N PHE A 137 2.14 8.92 -23.07
CA PHE A 137 2.93 9.95 -22.39
C PHE A 137 2.07 10.68 -21.37
N PRO A 138 1.67 10.01 -20.28
CA PRO A 138 0.91 10.65 -19.24
C PRO A 138 1.71 11.80 -18.64
N MET A 139 1.05 12.93 -18.52
CA MET A 139 1.52 14.13 -17.86
C MET A 139 0.72 14.27 -16.57
N LEU A 140 1.42 14.21 -15.44
CA LEU A 140 0.82 14.35 -14.12
C LEU A 140 1.06 15.75 -13.59
N SER A 141 0.02 16.38 -13.04
CA SER A 141 0.14 17.60 -12.25
C SER A 141 0.88 17.35 -10.92
N GLY A 142 1.23 18.41 -10.21
CA GLY A 142 1.76 18.35 -8.84
C GLY A 142 0.87 17.56 -7.89
N TRP A 143 -0.45 17.52 -8.14
CA TRP A 143 -1.44 16.76 -7.36
C TRP A 143 -1.61 15.30 -7.81
N THR A 144 -0.74 14.78 -8.68
CA THR A 144 -0.74 13.41 -9.21
C THR A 144 -1.87 13.07 -10.20
N ASP A 145 -2.79 14.01 -10.48
CA ASP A 145 -3.82 13.82 -11.51
C ASP A 145 -3.21 13.90 -12.92
N ILE A 146 -3.67 13.02 -13.82
CA ILE A 146 -3.31 13.02 -15.25
C ILE A 146 -4.07 14.14 -15.97
N ILE A 147 -3.31 15.15 -16.40
CA ILE A 147 -3.81 16.33 -17.11
C ILE A 147 -3.97 16.06 -18.61
N ALA A 148 -3.06 15.25 -19.17
CA ALA A 148 -3.09 14.80 -20.55
C ALA A 148 -2.32 13.48 -20.67
N ASP A 149 -2.68 12.66 -21.65
CA ASP A 149 -1.96 11.42 -21.94
C ASP A 149 -1.85 11.20 -23.44
N PRO A 150 -1.03 11.97 -24.18
CA PRO A 150 -0.78 11.74 -25.59
C PRO A 150 -0.25 10.33 -25.84
N GLY A 151 -0.92 9.58 -26.71
CA GLY A 151 -0.62 8.18 -26.94
C GLY A 151 -1.39 7.65 -28.13
N LYS A 152 -1.14 6.37 -28.45
CA LYS A 152 -1.84 5.70 -29.55
C LYS A 152 -3.37 5.79 -29.41
N ARG A 153 -3.87 5.70 -28.17
CA ARG A 153 -5.30 5.81 -27.85
C ARG A 153 -5.87 7.20 -28.07
N THR A 154 -5.16 8.24 -27.64
CA THR A 154 -5.71 9.59 -27.50
C THR A 154 -5.36 10.52 -28.66
N SER A 155 -4.19 10.33 -29.28
CA SER A 155 -3.66 11.21 -30.32
C SER A 155 -3.25 10.50 -31.60
N GLY A 156 -3.44 9.17 -31.69
CA GLY A 156 -2.92 8.35 -32.78
C GLY A 156 -1.40 8.20 -32.70
N THR A 157 -0.76 7.78 -33.79
CA THR A 157 0.69 7.51 -33.81
C THR A 157 1.52 8.46 -34.66
N GLY A 158 0.91 9.33 -35.46
CA GLY A 158 1.65 10.30 -36.26
C GLY A 158 2.42 11.30 -35.37
N PRO A 159 3.30 12.13 -35.95
CA PRO A 159 4.09 13.11 -35.20
C PRO A 159 3.17 14.09 -34.44
N GLN A 160 3.54 14.38 -33.19
CA GLN A 160 2.77 15.26 -32.31
C GLN A 160 3.67 16.34 -31.72
N THR A 161 3.18 17.55 -31.56
CA THR A 161 3.86 18.61 -30.81
C THR A 161 2.90 19.28 -29.83
N TYR A 162 3.31 19.38 -28.57
CA TYR A 162 2.53 19.95 -27.48
C TYR A 162 3.34 20.99 -26.73
N ALA A 163 2.73 22.12 -26.38
CA ALA A 163 3.25 23.05 -25.37
C ALA A 163 2.50 22.82 -24.05
N VAL A 164 3.21 22.45 -23.00
CA VAL A 164 2.68 22.37 -21.64
C VAL A 164 2.81 23.74 -20.99
N THR A 165 1.69 24.37 -20.69
CA THR A 165 1.61 25.73 -20.14
C THR A 165 1.23 25.70 -18.67
N GLY A 166 1.78 26.60 -17.86
CA GLY A 166 1.41 26.78 -16.46
C GLY A 166 0.07 27.51 -16.28
N PRO A 167 -0.52 27.49 -15.08
CA PRO A 167 -1.86 28.02 -14.80
C PRO A 167 -2.00 29.53 -15.07
N GLY A 168 -0.90 30.29 -14.95
CA GLY A 168 -0.87 31.73 -15.19
C GLY A 168 -0.44 32.16 -16.60
N TRP A 169 -0.11 31.21 -17.48
CA TRP A 169 0.50 31.55 -18.76
C TRP A 169 -0.46 32.29 -19.70
N LYS A 170 0.07 33.31 -20.37
CA LYS A 170 -0.62 34.09 -21.42
C LYS A 170 0.36 34.31 -22.56
N GLY A 171 -0.04 33.94 -23.76
CA GLY A 171 0.78 34.15 -24.96
C GLY A 171 0.15 33.48 -26.17
N ALA A 172 0.83 33.62 -27.32
CA ALA A 172 0.52 32.86 -28.52
C ALA A 172 1.48 31.68 -28.64
N LEU A 173 0.96 30.53 -29.05
CA LEU A 173 1.78 29.37 -29.41
C LEU A 173 2.16 29.42 -30.90
N PRO A 174 3.32 28.86 -31.27
CA PRO A 174 3.68 28.67 -32.68
C PRO A 174 2.66 27.80 -33.42
N ASP A 175 2.53 28.00 -34.72
CA ASP A 175 1.64 27.20 -35.57
C ASP A 175 1.94 25.70 -35.45
N GLY A 176 0.89 24.88 -35.38
CA GLY A 176 0.99 23.42 -35.25
C GLY A 176 1.31 22.91 -33.83
N VAL A 177 1.59 23.78 -32.87
CA VAL A 177 1.80 23.41 -31.46
C VAL A 177 0.49 23.41 -30.70
N ARG A 178 0.10 22.26 -30.13
CA ARG A 178 -1.14 22.15 -29.33
C ARG A 178 -0.89 22.44 -27.86
N GLU A 179 -1.75 23.23 -27.26
CA GLU A 179 -1.65 23.56 -25.83
C GLU A 179 -2.13 22.40 -24.95
N ILE A 180 -1.37 22.10 -23.89
CA ILE A 180 -1.79 21.31 -22.73
C ILE A 180 -1.68 22.21 -21.51
N LYS A 181 -2.82 22.61 -20.96
CA LYS A 181 -2.86 23.49 -19.78
C LYS A 181 -2.68 22.69 -18.50
N SER A 182 -1.57 22.91 -17.81
CA SER A 182 -1.36 22.37 -16.49
C SER A 182 -2.01 23.25 -15.44
N PRO A 183 -2.76 22.68 -14.47
CA PRO A 183 -3.27 23.43 -13.33
C PRO A 183 -2.17 23.76 -12.30
N THR A 184 -0.96 23.20 -12.46
CA THR A 184 0.17 23.36 -11.54
C THR A 184 1.46 23.68 -12.29
N ASP A 185 2.39 24.37 -11.66
CA ASP A 185 3.72 24.62 -12.25
C ASP A 185 4.53 23.33 -12.39
N LEU A 186 4.44 22.42 -11.41
CA LEU A 186 5.10 21.12 -11.47
C LEU A 186 4.35 20.15 -12.38
N VAL A 187 5.04 19.58 -13.36
CA VAL A 187 4.52 18.50 -14.20
C VAL A 187 5.53 17.36 -14.30
N TRP A 188 5.05 16.13 -14.15
CA TRP A 188 5.82 14.92 -14.41
C TRP A 188 5.38 14.28 -15.73
N ILE A 189 6.30 14.19 -16.69
CA ILE A 189 6.10 13.44 -17.94
C ILE A 189 6.59 12.01 -17.73
N LEU A 190 5.72 11.02 -17.94
CA LEU A 190 6.02 9.60 -17.69
C LEU A 190 5.71 8.74 -18.91
N GLY A 191 6.46 8.95 -19.99
CA GLY A 191 6.34 8.25 -21.26
C GLY A 191 6.67 6.76 -21.18
N ARG A 192 5.89 5.96 -21.93
CA ARG A 192 6.04 4.50 -22.06
C ARG A 192 5.86 4.11 -23.52
N ILE A 193 6.83 3.39 -24.07
CA ILE A 193 6.81 2.90 -25.46
C ILE A 193 6.90 1.38 -25.43
N TYR A 194 5.94 0.69 -26.06
CA TYR A 194 5.91 -0.77 -26.09
C TYR A 194 7.15 -1.36 -26.75
N SER A 195 7.71 -2.42 -26.14
CA SER A 195 8.73 -3.24 -26.78
C SER A 195 8.48 -4.74 -26.61
N THR A 196 8.92 -5.52 -27.58
CA THR A 196 8.93 -6.99 -27.48
C THR A 196 10.03 -7.50 -26.54
N GLY A 197 11.03 -6.67 -26.22
CA GLY A 197 12.16 -7.03 -25.38
C GLY A 197 13.31 -7.70 -26.13
N THR A 198 13.23 -7.81 -27.47
CA THR A 198 14.34 -8.33 -28.28
C THR A 198 15.39 -7.24 -28.54
N PRO A 199 16.67 -7.60 -28.75
CA PRO A 199 17.71 -6.61 -29.06
C PRO A 199 17.39 -5.75 -30.29
N GLU A 200 16.74 -6.32 -31.31
CA GLU A 200 16.34 -5.63 -32.53
C GLU A 200 15.24 -4.60 -32.24
N ASP A 201 14.24 -4.98 -31.45
CA ASP A 201 13.13 -4.09 -31.12
C ASP A 201 13.54 -2.99 -30.13
N TYR A 202 14.46 -3.26 -29.21
CA TYR A 202 15.09 -2.22 -28.40
C TYR A 202 15.75 -1.15 -29.26
N LYS A 203 16.58 -1.53 -30.25
CA LYS A 203 17.19 -0.57 -31.18
C LYS A 203 16.14 0.27 -31.91
N ALA A 204 15.02 -0.33 -32.33
CA ALA A 204 13.92 0.40 -32.95
C ALA A 204 13.29 1.43 -31.99
N VAL A 205 13.06 1.06 -30.73
CA VAL A 205 12.54 2.00 -29.72
C VAL A 205 13.58 3.06 -29.36
N TRP A 206 14.87 2.76 -29.35
CA TRP A 206 15.93 3.74 -29.12
C TRP A 206 15.90 4.84 -30.17
N GLY A 207 15.76 4.46 -31.45
CA GLY A 207 15.63 5.42 -32.54
C GLY A 207 14.39 6.31 -32.41
N LEU A 208 13.30 5.82 -31.84
CA LEU A 208 12.13 6.64 -31.50
C LEU A 208 12.43 7.57 -30.31
N GLN A 209 13.02 7.06 -29.24
CA GLN A 209 13.37 7.83 -28.05
C GLN A 209 14.34 8.98 -28.37
N ASP A 210 15.30 8.77 -29.29
CA ASP A 210 16.29 9.77 -29.71
C ASP A 210 15.67 10.94 -30.49
N GLN A 211 14.48 10.73 -31.08
CA GLN A 211 13.74 11.77 -31.79
C GLN A 211 12.81 12.58 -30.88
N ILE A 212 12.58 12.12 -29.65
CA ILE A 212 11.76 12.86 -28.68
C ILE A 212 12.53 14.08 -28.21
N LYS A 213 11.90 15.26 -28.31
CA LYS A 213 12.52 16.53 -27.90
C LYS A 213 11.67 17.20 -26.84
N LEU A 214 12.33 17.75 -25.83
CA LEU A 214 11.74 18.59 -24.81
C LEU A 214 12.58 19.86 -24.71
N VAL A 215 11.96 21.02 -24.95
CA VAL A 215 12.63 22.32 -24.93
C VAL A 215 11.75 23.37 -24.27
N PRO A 216 12.30 24.39 -23.60
CA PRO A 216 11.53 25.56 -23.21
C PRO A 216 10.96 26.27 -24.46
N LEU A 217 9.78 26.88 -24.35
CA LEU A 217 9.11 27.54 -25.47
C LEU A 217 9.99 28.61 -26.13
N SER A 218 10.77 29.35 -25.34
CA SER A 218 11.73 30.35 -25.83
C SER A 218 12.79 29.79 -26.80
N ALA A 219 13.11 28.50 -26.68
CA ALA A 219 14.07 27.77 -27.50
C ALA A 219 13.43 26.92 -28.61
N TYR A 220 12.10 26.87 -28.72
CA TYR A 220 11.43 26.10 -29.75
C TYR A 220 11.79 26.61 -31.16
N GLY A 221 12.10 25.67 -32.07
CA GLY A 221 12.56 25.97 -33.43
C GLY A 221 14.02 26.44 -33.53
N LYS A 222 14.78 26.45 -32.43
CA LYS A 222 16.19 26.87 -32.37
C LYS A 222 17.07 25.72 -31.84
N PRO A 223 18.39 25.74 -32.12
CA PRO A 223 19.32 24.87 -31.41
C PRO A 223 19.22 25.10 -29.90
N TYR A 224 19.11 24.00 -29.15
CA TYR A 224 19.00 24.04 -27.70
C TYR A 224 19.87 22.95 -27.09
N THR A 225 20.71 23.35 -26.14
CA THR A 225 21.49 22.44 -25.30
C THR A 225 20.97 22.61 -23.88
N PRO A 226 20.41 21.55 -23.26
CA PRO A 226 19.97 21.64 -21.87
C PRO A 226 21.13 22.01 -20.94
N PRO A 227 20.91 22.90 -19.95
CA PRO A 227 21.94 23.25 -18.98
C PRO A 227 22.26 22.05 -18.07
N SER A 228 23.48 21.97 -17.54
CA SER A 228 23.79 20.96 -16.52
C SER A 228 22.95 21.18 -15.26
N GLY A 229 22.47 20.09 -14.67
CA GLY A 229 21.69 20.13 -13.44
C GLY A 229 22.51 20.55 -12.22
N LYS A 230 21.83 21.15 -11.24
CA LYS A 230 22.43 21.52 -9.96
C LYS A 230 22.22 20.41 -8.94
N VAL A 231 23.31 19.87 -8.40
CA VAL A 231 23.28 18.87 -7.31
C VAL A 231 23.31 19.57 -5.95
N ASP A 232 22.29 19.33 -5.14
CA ASP A 232 22.21 19.69 -3.73
C ASP A 232 22.65 18.50 -2.85
N PRO A 233 23.76 18.60 -2.11
CA PRO A 233 24.23 17.53 -1.24
C PRO A 233 23.33 17.28 -0.02
N ASN A 234 22.40 18.18 0.30
CA ASN A 234 21.49 18.04 1.44
C ASN A 234 20.24 17.20 1.11
N ILE A 235 20.01 16.88 -0.17
CA ILE A 235 18.91 16.00 -0.56
C ILE A 235 19.27 14.55 -0.19
N ASP A 236 18.40 13.89 0.57
CA ASP A 236 18.54 12.47 0.89
C ASP A 236 18.24 11.61 -0.35
N MET A 237 19.31 11.17 -1.01
CA MET A 237 19.26 10.34 -2.22
C MET A 237 19.18 8.83 -1.94
N LYS A 238 19.17 8.42 -0.67
CA LYS A 238 19.29 7.00 -0.25
C LYS A 238 17.99 6.47 0.35
N THR A 239 17.28 7.28 1.12
CA THR A 239 16.03 6.87 1.75
C THR A 239 14.89 6.90 0.73
N ALA A 240 14.05 5.86 0.68
CA ALA A 240 12.86 5.85 -0.17
C ALA A 240 11.96 7.06 0.14
N VAL A 241 11.45 7.74 -0.89
CA VAL A 241 10.67 8.99 -0.77
C VAL A 241 9.50 8.84 0.20
N ARG A 242 8.73 7.75 0.13
CA ARG A 242 7.65 7.46 1.08
C ARG A 242 8.12 7.52 2.54
N LYS A 243 9.27 6.93 2.85
CA LYS A 243 9.84 6.96 4.19
C LYS A 243 10.31 8.37 4.57
N GLN A 244 10.77 9.17 3.60
CA GLN A 244 11.10 10.58 3.84
C GLN A 244 9.86 11.41 4.17
N VAL A 245 8.75 11.24 3.44
CA VAL A 245 7.48 11.93 3.69
C VAL A 245 6.89 11.50 5.04
N ASN A 246 6.82 10.19 5.30
CA ASN A 246 6.21 9.65 6.53
C ASN A 246 6.98 9.98 7.82
N ARG A 247 8.25 10.38 7.72
CA ARG A 247 9.06 10.80 8.87
C ARG A 247 9.15 12.32 9.03
N MET A 248 8.54 13.11 8.15
CA MET A 248 8.54 14.56 8.32
C MET A 248 7.80 14.91 9.61
N GLU A 249 8.35 15.85 10.36
CA GLU A 249 7.62 16.41 11.49
C GLU A 249 6.42 17.23 10.98
N PRO A 250 5.31 17.32 11.74
CA PRO A 250 4.07 17.94 11.29
C PRO A 250 4.24 19.40 10.84
N GLY A 251 5.00 20.21 11.59
CA GLY A 251 5.29 21.60 11.22
C GLY A 251 5.96 21.74 9.85
N PRO A 252 7.16 21.16 9.63
CA PRO A 252 7.81 21.13 8.33
C PRO A 252 6.95 20.57 7.20
N TYR A 253 6.17 19.52 7.45
CA TYR A 253 5.27 18.93 6.46
C TYR A 253 4.19 19.93 6.00
N PHE A 254 3.46 20.53 6.95
CA PHE A 254 2.38 21.47 6.60
C PHE A 254 2.90 22.79 6.07
N ASN A 255 4.09 23.23 6.50
CA ASN A 255 4.76 24.36 5.89
C ASN A 255 5.14 24.07 4.43
N LEU A 256 5.73 22.91 4.15
CA LEU A 256 6.05 22.51 2.78
C LEU A 256 4.78 22.44 1.92
N LEU A 257 3.71 21.82 2.42
CA LEU A 257 2.41 21.79 1.74
C LEU A 257 1.90 23.19 1.42
N ALA A 258 1.87 24.09 2.42
CA ALA A 258 1.41 25.46 2.24
C ALA A 258 2.23 26.22 1.19
N GLN A 259 3.56 26.08 1.19
CA GLN A 259 4.42 26.69 0.17
C GLN A 259 4.14 26.11 -1.22
N LEU A 260 4.02 24.79 -1.35
CA LEU A 260 3.78 24.14 -2.64
C LEU A 260 2.45 24.54 -3.28
N MET A 261 1.40 24.74 -2.47
CA MET A 261 0.07 25.15 -2.96
C MET A 261 0.04 26.54 -3.59
N LYS A 262 1.09 27.35 -3.44
CA LYS A 262 1.19 28.65 -4.12
C LYS A 262 1.40 28.49 -5.63
N ASP A 263 2.38 27.68 -5.99
CA ASP A 263 2.81 27.47 -7.38
C ASP A 263 2.09 26.24 -7.99
N ASN A 264 1.48 25.41 -7.14
CA ASN A 264 0.69 24.24 -7.53
C ASN A 264 -0.71 24.36 -6.91
N PRO A 265 -1.54 25.31 -7.39
CA PRO A 265 -2.80 25.62 -6.75
C PRO A 265 -3.71 24.40 -6.67
N PRO A 266 -4.41 24.20 -5.54
CA PRO A 266 -5.52 23.27 -5.44
C PRO A 266 -6.56 23.47 -6.55
N PRO A 267 -7.17 22.40 -7.08
CA PRO A 267 -8.39 22.48 -7.87
C PRO A 267 -9.50 23.27 -7.16
N ALA A 268 -10.40 23.89 -7.93
CA ALA A 268 -11.46 24.74 -7.38
C ALA A 268 -12.44 23.97 -6.49
N GLU A 269 -12.69 22.70 -6.81
CA GLU A 269 -13.49 21.76 -6.02
C GLU A 269 -12.95 21.51 -4.60
N ASP A 270 -11.67 21.78 -4.35
CA ASP A 270 -11.03 21.57 -3.05
C ASP A 270 -11.29 22.73 -2.08
N ALA A 271 -11.99 23.81 -2.50
CA ALA A 271 -12.25 24.98 -1.67
C ALA A 271 -12.81 24.68 -0.25
N PRO A 272 -13.73 23.70 -0.05
CA PRO A 272 -14.16 23.30 1.29
C PRO A 272 -13.04 22.73 2.16
N MET A 273 -12.11 21.94 1.57
CA MET A 273 -10.94 21.43 2.29
C MET A 273 -9.99 22.57 2.66
N LEU A 274 -9.76 23.53 1.75
CA LEU A 274 -8.93 24.71 2.04
C LEU A 274 -9.50 25.55 3.18
N ALA A 275 -10.82 25.78 3.19
CA ALA A 275 -11.49 26.51 4.28
C ALA A 275 -11.37 25.77 5.62
N ARG A 276 -11.43 24.44 5.60
CA ARG A 276 -11.23 23.59 6.78
C ARG A 276 -9.79 23.70 7.31
N MET A 277 -8.80 23.57 6.44
CA MET A 277 -7.37 23.70 6.77
C MET A 277 -7.01 25.10 7.31
N ALA A 278 -7.62 26.15 6.76
CA ALA A 278 -7.37 27.53 7.17
C ALA A 278 -7.71 27.79 8.65
N LYS A 279 -8.64 27.05 9.25
CA LYS A 279 -8.99 27.15 10.67
C LYS A 279 -7.82 26.86 11.62
N ILE A 280 -6.86 26.03 11.18
CA ILE A 280 -5.66 25.72 11.95
C ILE A 280 -4.42 26.45 11.41
N GLY A 281 -4.59 27.40 10.48
CA GLY A 281 -3.52 28.24 9.95
C GLY A 281 -2.83 27.72 8.68
N ILE A 282 -3.26 26.59 8.12
CA ILE A 282 -2.71 26.07 6.86
C ILE A 282 -3.40 26.79 5.71
N VAL A 283 -2.66 27.67 5.02
CA VAL A 283 -3.18 28.50 3.92
C VAL A 283 -2.18 28.50 2.76
N PRO A 284 -2.60 28.28 1.50
CA PRO A 284 -1.73 28.35 0.34
C PRO A 284 -0.83 29.60 0.31
N GLY A 285 0.47 29.40 0.12
CA GLY A 285 1.50 30.44 0.05
C GLY A 285 1.87 31.11 1.37
N ARG A 286 1.19 30.80 2.49
CA ARG A 286 1.52 31.35 3.81
C ARG A 286 2.43 30.38 4.57
N ALA A 287 3.50 30.89 5.16
CA ALA A 287 4.33 30.09 6.05
C ALA A 287 3.51 29.52 7.21
N PHE A 288 3.74 28.25 7.53
CA PHE A 288 3.10 27.56 8.64
C PHE A 288 4.16 27.28 9.71
N ASP A 289 3.94 27.83 10.90
CA ASP A 289 4.84 27.68 12.04
C ASP A 289 4.04 27.21 13.24
N THR A 290 4.31 25.98 13.69
CA THR A 290 3.63 25.39 14.85
C THR A 290 3.92 26.15 16.14
N GLY A 291 5.06 26.85 16.23
CA GLY A 291 5.41 27.70 17.38
C GLY A 291 4.56 28.97 17.52
N GLN A 292 3.83 29.35 16.46
CA GLN A 292 2.93 30.51 16.44
C GLN A 292 1.45 30.12 16.61
N LEU A 293 1.16 28.82 16.74
CA LEU A 293 -0.19 28.33 16.92
C LEU A 293 -0.65 28.46 18.37
N ASP A 294 -1.96 28.52 18.55
CA ASP A 294 -2.57 28.25 19.85
C ASP A 294 -2.11 26.89 20.39
N PRO A 295 -1.76 26.75 21.68
CA PRO A 295 -1.22 25.51 22.22
C PRO A 295 -2.09 24.27 22.01
N GLU A 296 -3.42 24.41 22.03
CA GLU A 296 -4.32 23.27 21.81
C GLU A 296 -4.39 22.89 20.33
N ILE A 297 -4.28 23.87 19.42
CA ILE A 297 -4.15 23.60 17.98
C ILE A 297 -2.83 22.88 17.69
N ALA A 298 -1.71 23.36 18.27
CA ALA A 298 -0.40 22.74 18.11
C ALA A 298 -0.43 21.26 18.55
N LYS A 299 -0.99 20.96 19.73
CA LYS A 299 -1.15 19.57 20.21
C LYS A 299 -1.96 18.70 19.24
N GLY A 300 -3.05 19.23 18.71
CA GLY A 300 -3.88 18.52 17.73
C GLY A 300 -3.10 18.20 16.44
N VAL A 301 -2.36 19.18 15.93
CA VAL A 301 -1.50 19.05 14.73
C VAL A 301 -0.42 17.99 14.95
N GLU A 302 0.26 18.00 16.08
CA GLU A 302 1.36 17.05 16.38
C GLU A 302 0.89 15.59 16.40
N ARG A 303 -0.35 15.34 16.83
CA ARG A 303 -0.92 13.98 16.92
C ARG A 303 -1.41 13.45 15.58
N ALA A 304 -1.69 14.32 14.60
CA ALA A 304 -2.43 13.97 13.39
C ALA A 304 -1.66 13.10 12.40
N HIS A 305 -0.34 13.26 12.30
CA HIS A 305 0.48 12.67 11.25
C HIS A 305 0.40 11.13 11.21
N ARG A 306 0.50 10.48 12.37
CA ARG A 306 0.39 9.02 12.48
C ARG A 306 -1.00 8.53 12.08
N ALA A 307 -2.05 9.18 12.56
CA ALA A 307 -3.43 8.81 12.25
C ALA A 307 -3.73 8.99 10.75
N GLY A 308 -3.23 10.07 10.14
CA GLY A 308 -3.36 10.30 8.71
C GLY A 308 -2.60 9.24 7.89
N TRP A 309 -1.39 8.85 8.29
CA TRP A 309 -0.68 7.75 7.65
C TRP A 309 -1.41 6.41 7.79
N GLU A 310 -1.97 6.11 8.96
CA GLU A 310 -2.76 4.89 9.18
C GLU A 310 -4.00 4.84 8.26
N GLU A 311 -4.64 5.98 8.02
CA GLU A 311 -5.75 6.10 7.06
C GLU A 311 -5.28 5.83 5.62
N ILE A 312 -4.19 6.48 5.18
CA ILE A 312 -3.60 6.26 3.85
C ILE A 312 -3.21 4.79 3.66
N ALA A 313 -2.55 4.19 4.64
CA ALA A 313 -2.12 2.80 4.61
C ALA A 313 -3.31 1.83 4.61
N GLY A 314 -4.38 2.15 5.34
CA GLY A 314 -5.61 1.36 5.37
C GLY A 314 -6.37 1.38 4.05
N GLY A 315 -6.35 2.52 3.33
CA GLY A 315 -7.09 2.72 2.09
C GLY A 315 -6.71 1.77 0.94
N ILE A 316 -5.58 1.05 1.03
CA ILE A 316 -5.19 0.05 0.02
C ILE A 316 -6.23 -1.08 -0.08
N ARG A 317 -6.97 -1.35 1.00
CA ARG A 317 -8.00 -2.40 1.07
C ARG A 317 -9.23 -2.05 0.23
N ASP A 318 -9.49 -0.77 0.05
CA ASP A 318 -10.68 -0.24 -0.61
C ASP A 318 -10.34 0.33 -2.01
N MET A 319 -9.14 0.03 -2.52
CA MET A 319 -8.62 0.55 -3.79
C MET A 319 -9.41 0.08 -5.02
N GLY A 320 -10.11 -1.05 -4.90
CA GLY A 320 -10.82 -1.65 -6.01
C GLY A 320 -11.70 -2.83 -5.58
N SER A 321 -12.29 -3.48 -6.57
CA SER A 321 -13.15 -4.65 -6.37
C SER A 321 -12.35 -5.95 -6.44
N ILE A 322 -12.73 -6.95 -5.65
CA ILE A 322 -12.19 -8.31 -5.79
C ILE A 322 -12.99 -9.08 -6.84
N GLN A 323 -12.33 -9.51 -7.91
CA GLN A 323 -12.91 -10.28 -9.01
C GLN A 323 -12.10 -11.56 -9.21
N ASN A 324 -12.68 -12.73 -8.95
CA ASN A 324 -11.99 -14.01 -9.09
C ASN A 324 -10.65 -14.11 -8.33
N GLY A 325 -10.55 -13.44 -7.17
CA GLY A 325 -9.32 -13.35 -6.37
C GLY A 325 -8.37 -12.21 -6.76
N TRP A 326 -8.68 -11.47 -7.82
CA TRP A 326 -7.89 -10.32 -8.27
C TRP A 326 -8.44 -9.01 -7.71
N MET A 327 -7.56 -8.17 -7.16
CA MET A 327 -7.88 -6.77 -6.87
C MET A 327 -7.84 -5.97 -8.17
N VAL A 328 -8.98 -5.41 -8.56
CA VAL A 328 -9.18 -4.65 -9.80
C VAL A 328 -9.60 -3.21 -9.46
N ALA A 329 -8.73 -2.26 -9.78
CA ALA A 329 -8.97 -0.83 -9.59
C ALA A 329 -9.19 -0.14 -10.95
N THR A 330 -10.34 0.50 -11.14
CA THR A 330 -10.74 1.16 -12.40
C THR A 330 -11.08 2.64 -12.23
N SER A 331 -10.70 3.26 -11.09
CA SER A 331 -10.97 4.68 -10.80
C SER A 331 -9.68 5.41 -10.41
N LEU A 332 -8.64 5.29 -11.24
CA LEU A 332 -7.29 5.84 -10.98
C LEU A 332 -6.93 6.96 -11.96
N GLY A 333 -5.91 7.75 -11.62
CA GLY A 333 -5.34 8.79 -12.48
C GLY A 333 -6.09 10.13 -12.48
N ARG A 334 -7.36 10.16 -12.05
CA ARG A 334 -8.14 11.37 -11.76
C ARG A 334 -9.05 11.12 -10.57
N TYR A 335 -8.83 11.84 -9.47
CA TYR A 335 -9.45 11.50 -8.18
C TYR A 335 -10.56 12.45 -7.74
N GLY A 336 -10.64 13.67 -8.30
CA GLY A 336 -11.57 14.69 -7.82
C GLY A 336 -11.35 14.97 -6.34
N THR A 337 -12.41 14.93 -5.54
CA THR A 337 -12.35 15.13 -4.08
C THR A 337 -12.14 13.84 -3.28
N ASP A 338 -11.81 12.71 -3.92
CA ASP A 338 -11.44 11.46 -3.23
C ASP A 338 -9.99 11.52 -2.74
N TYR A 339 -9.76 12.36 -1.72
CA TYR A 339 -8.43 12.63 -1.18
C TYR A 339 -7.77 11.37 -0.61
N GLY A 340 -8.56 10.51 0.04
CA GLY A 340 -8.09 9.23 0.58
C GLY A 340 -7.51 8.35 -0.52
N LYS A 341 -8.26 8.12 -1.62
CA LYS A 341 -7.76 7.32 -2.75
C LYS A 341 -6.54 7.97 -3.41
N ARG A 342 -6.56 9.28 -3.64
CA ARG A 342 -5.40 10.00 -4.21
C ARG A 342 -4.15 9.81 -3.34
N ALA A 343 -4.27 9.97 -2.03
CA ALA A 343 -3.18 9.80 -1.07
C ALA A 343 -2.65 8.36 -1.02
N THR A 344 -3.54 7.36 -0.96
CA THR A 344 -3.15 5.96 -0.99
C THR A 344 -2.44 5.61 -2.30
N VAL A 345 -2.94 6.07 -3.45
CA VAL A 345 -2.24 5.83 -4.72
C VAL A 345 -0.89 6.54 -4.76
N ALA A 346 -0.78 7.78 -4.29
CA ALA A 346 0.52 8.45 -4.19
C ALA A 346 1.52 7.68 -3.29
N ALA A 347 1.05 7.00 -2.25
CA ALA A 347 1.90 6.22 -1.34
C ALA A 347 2.36 4.86 -1.90
N PHE A 348 1.54 4.20 -2.74
CA PHE A 348 1.77 2.81 -3.15
C PHE A 348 1.83 2.58 -4.67
N GLY A 349 1.39 3.53 -5.48
CA GLY A 349 1.27 3.44 -6.93
C GLY A 349 1.41 4.79 -7.64
N LEU A 350 2.33 5.64 -7.18
CA LEU A 350 2.61 6.95 -7.76
C LEU A 350 2.86 6.83 -9.27
N GLY A 351 2.23 7.69 -10.08
CA GLY A 351 2.31 7.59 -11.54
C GLY A 351 1.27 6.63 -12.15
N ALA A 352 0.21 6.31 -11.42
CA ALA A 352 -0.89 5.48 -11.91
C ALA A 352 -1.51 6.05 -13.18
N ASN A 353 -1.83 5.15 -14.13
CA ASN A 353 -2.49 5.52 -15.38
C ASN A 353 -4.00 5.69 -15.20
N LEU A 354 -4.62 6.36 -16.17
CA LEU A 354 -6.06 6.26 -16.36
C LEU A 354 -6.44 4.81 -16.70
N PRO A 355 -7.61 4.33 -16.28
CA PRO A 355 -8.04 2.97 -16.55
C PRO A 355 -8.18 2.69 -18.06
N GLN A 356 -8.56 3.68 -18.87
CA GLN A 356 -8.62 3.55 -20.33
C GLN A 356 -7.26 3.33 -20.97
N ASP A 357 -6.18 3.75 -20.31
CA ASP A 357 -4.81 3.59 -20.78
C ASP A 357 -4.17 2.30 -20.25
N ALA A 358 -4.36 1.99 -18.97
CA ALA A 358 -3.98 0.70 -18.42
C ALA A 358 -4.72 0.32 -17.12
N VAL A 359 -5.04 -0.96 -16.98
CA VAL A 359 -5.54 -1.56 -15.72
C VAL A 359 -4.61 -2.68 -15.27
N TYR A 360 -4.31 -2.71 -13.97
CA TYR A 360 -3.35 -3.63 -13.37
C TYR A 360 -3.97 -4.55 -12.30
N PRO A 361 -4.78 -5.56 -12.68
CA PRO A 361 -5.26 -6.52 -11.69
C PRO A 361 -4.10 -7.21 -10.97
N THR A 362 -4.19 -7.29 -9.65
CA THR A 362 -3.17 -7.99 -8.83
C THR A 362 -3.79 -9.09 -8.00
N THR A 363 -3.03 -10.17 -7.78
CA THR A 363 -3.42 -11.21 -6.83
C THR A 363 -2.19 -11.80 -6.12
N SER A 364 -2.39 -12.13 -4.85
CA SER A 364 -1.47 -12.92 -4.02
C SER A 364 -2.12 -14.23 -3.57
N VAL A 365 -3.27 -14.58 -4.17
CA VAL A 365 -4.12 -15.68 -3.76
C VAL A 365 -4.61 -16.56 -4.91
N ASP A 366 -4.84 -17.84 -4.62
CA ASP A 366 -5.49 -18.81 -5.51
C ASP A 366 -7.03 -18.77 -5.42
N SER A 367 -7.70 -19.63 -6.18
CA SER A 367 -9.16 -19.71 -6.31
C SER A 367 -9.88 -20.08 -5.01
N ALA A 368 -9.22 -20.80 -4.09
CA ALA A 368 -9.69 -21.08 -2.73
C ALA A 368 -9.27 -19.99 -1.74
N GLY A 369 -8.74 -18.90 -2.27
CA GLY A 369 -8.20 -17.79 -1.54
C GLY A 369 -6.77 -18.01 -1.06
N ARG A 370 -6.15 -19.20 -1.03
CA ARG A 370 -4.83 -19.54 -0.41
C ARG A 370 -3.67 -18.73 -0.99
N LYS A 371 -2.69 -18.38 -0.15
CA LYS A 371 -1.55 -17.56 -0.57
C LYS A 371 -0.78 -18.28 -1.67
N LEU A 372 -0.42 -17.54 -2.71
CA LEU A 372 0.38 -18.04 -3.81
C LEU A 372 1.83 -18.26 -3.35
N THR A 373 2.34 -19.45 -3.61
CA THR A 373 3.71 -19.87 -3.34
C THR A 373 4.17 -20.79 -4.46
N GLY A 374 5.41 -20.67 -4.93
CA GLY A 374 5.89 -21.54 -6.01
C GLY A 374 6.30 -22.95 -5.58
N ASN A 375 6.04 -23.34 -4.33
CA ASN A 375 6.00 -24.74 -3.90
C ASN A 375 4.78 -25.51 -4.43
N GLN A 376 3.89 -24.82 -5.13
CA GLN A 376 2.67 -25.37 -5.71
C GLN A 376 2.64 -25.10 -7.21
N LYS A 377 1.83 -25.87 -7.94
CA LYS A 377 1.63 -25.73 -9.39
C LYS A 377 0.29 -25.08 -9.64
N TYR A 378 0.25 -24.02 -10.43
CA TYR A 378 -1.00 -23.33 -10.77
C TYR A 378 -1.21 -23.21 -12.27
N VAL A 379 -2.47 -23.06 -12.63
CA VAL A 379 -2.93 -22.80 -13.99
C VAL A 379 -3.85 -21.58 -13.96
N ILE A 380 -3.67 -20.68 -14.93
CA ILE A 380 -4.67 -19.68 -15.30
C ILE A 380 -5.21 -20.09 -16.67
N HIS A 381 -6.50 -20.37 -16.75
CA HIS A 381 -7.15 -20.80 -17.98
C HIS A 381 -7.97 -19.69 -18.61
N PHE A 382 -7.76 -19.48 -19.91
CA PHE A 382 -8.60 -18.62 -20.73
C PHE A 382 -9.38 -19.48 -21.71
N ASP A 383 -10.71 -19.42 -21.66
CA ASP A 383 -11.55 -20.05 -22.69
C ASP A 383 -11.21 -19.51 -24.08
N LYS A 384 -11.58 -20.25 -25.13
CA LYS A 384 -11.37 -19.82 -26.52
C LYS A 384 -11.95 -18.43 -26.75
N GLY A 385 -11.10 -17.50 -27.19
CA GLY A 385 -11.48 -16.11 -27.45
C GLY A 385 -11.67 -15.22 -26.21
N GLN A 386 -11.32 -15.70 -25.01
CA GLN A 386 -11.44 -14.97 -23.73
C GLN A 386 -10.11 -14.46 -23.17
N LEU A 387 -9.04 -14.44 -23.98
CA LEU A 387 -7.81 -13.69 -23.64
C LEU A 387 -8.14 -12.22 -23.32
N PRO A 388 -7.29 -11.50 -22.56
CA PRO A 388 -7.58 -10.14 -22.12
C PRO A 388 -8.01 -9.21 -23.29
N PRO A 389 -9.21 -8.59 -23.21
CA PRO A 389 -9.75 -7.76 -24.30
C PRO A 389 -9.11 -6.37 -24.30
N VAL A 390 -8.10 -6.19 -25.14
CA VAL A 390 -7.31 -4.97 -25.27
C VAL A 390 -7.16 -4.55 -26.73
N ASP A 391 -7.05 -3.25 -26.98
CA ASP A 391 -6.67 -2.67 -28.28
C ASP A 391 -5.16 -2.37 -28.36
N GLY A 392 -4.48 -2.33 -27.20
CA GLY A 392 -3.02 -2.25 -27.08
C GLY A 392 -2.39 -3.64 -26.99
N PHE A 393 -2.12 -4.07 -25.76
CA PHE A 393 -1.54 -5.38 -25.46
C PHE A 393 -1.79 -5.77 -24.01
N TRP A 394 -1.54 -7.04 -23.66
CA TRP A 394 -1.61 -7.49 -22.28
C TRP A 394 -0.39 -8.29 -21.88
N SER A 395 -0.16 -8.40 -20.58
CA SER A 395 0.90 -9.20 -19.99
C SER A 395 0.52 -9.72 -18.61
N LEU A 396 1.03 -10.89 -18.24
CA LEU A 396 1.01 -11.44 -16.90
C LEU A 396 2.43 -11.51 -16.38
N THR A 397 2.69 -10.84 -15.27
CA THR A 397 4.03 -10.76 -14.66
C THR A 397 4.00 -11.34 -13.26
N MET A 398 5.08 -12.03 -12.90
CA MET A 398 5.24 -12.66 -11.60
C MET A 398 6.40 -12.03 -10.81
N TYR A 399 6.19 -11.92 -9.51
CA TYR A 399 7.14 -11.34 -8.57
C TYR A 399 7.26 -12.17 -7.29
N ASP A 400 8.31 -11.92 -6.51
CA ASP A 400 8.38 -12.35 -5.12
C ASP A 400 7.39 -11.61 -4.20
N ALA A 401 7.42 -11.93 -2.90
CA ALA A 401 6.63 -11.27 -1.85
C ALA A 401 6.77 -9.73 -1.82
N ASN A 402 7.89 -9.20 -2.30
CA ASN A 402 8.25 -7.78 -2.27
C ASN A 402 8.03 -7.10 -3.64
N PHE A 403 7.37 -7.76 -4.58
CA PHE A 403 7.13 -7.28 -5.94
C PHE A 403 8.42 -7.09 -6.78
N PHE A 404 9.45 -7.92 -6.57
CA PHE A 404 10.64 -7.94 -7.44
C PHE A 404 10.71 -9.20 -8.32
N PHE A 405 11.37 -9.05 -9.47
CA PHE A 405 11.68 -10.17 -10.35
C PHE A 405 12.62 -11.16 -9.64
N VAL A 406 12.37 -12.44 -9.89
CA VAL A 406 13.20 -13.53 -9.39
C VAL A 406 13.86 -14.23 -10.57
N ALA A 407 15.20 -14.22 -10.56
CA ALA A 407 16.02 -14.85 -11.60
C ALA A 407 15.57 -16.29 -11.84
N ASN A 408 15.49 -16.67 -13.11
CA ASN A 408 15.06 -18.01 -13.53
C ASN A 408 15.78 -18.45 -14.81
N PRO A 409 15.80 -19.76 -15.12
CA PRO A 409 16.57 -20.29 -16.26
C PRO A 409 16.18 -19.73 -17.62
N LEU A 410 14.95 -19.24 -17.78
CA LEU A 410 14.46 -18.66 -19.04
C LEU A 410 14.71 -17.15 -19.15
N ASN A 411 15.23 -16.52 -18.08
CA ASN A 411 15.24 -15.06 -17.92
C ASN A 411 13.87 -14.42 -18.27
N ARG A 412 12.78 -15.13 -17.91
CA ARG A 412 11.41 -14.78 -18.26
C ARG A 412 10.64 -14.40 -17.01
N TYR A 413 10.18 -13.16 -16.94
CA TYR A 413 9.41 -12.64 -15.81
C TYR A 413 7.95 -12.35 -16.16
N THR A 414 7.64 -12.39 -17.46
CA THR A 414 6.34 -12.03 -18.02
C THR A 414 5.92 -13.01 -19.10
N LEU A 415 4.63 -13.36 -19.15
CA LEU A 415 3.94 -13.94 -20.31
C LEU A 415 3.03 -12.87 -20.91
N SER A 416 2.84 -12.90 -22.23
CA SER A 416 2.14 -11.84 -22.96
C SER A 416 1.81 -12.35 -24.36
N GLN A 417 0.88 -11.69 -25.06
CA GLN A 417 0.55 -11.98 -26.46
C GLN A 417 1.76 -11.97 -27.41
N ARG A 418 2.88 -11.33 -27.05
CA ARG A 418 4.12 -11.38 -27.84
C ARG A 418 4.83 -12.74 -27.80
N HIS A 419 4.53 -13.54 -26.79
CA HIS A 419 4.99 -14.91 -26.72
C HIS A 419 4.02 -15.74 -27.57
N GLN A 420 4.54 -16.59 -28.46
CA GLN A 420 3.71 -17.50 -29.25
C GLN A 420 3.12 -18.57 -28.31
N LEU A 421 2.00 -18.26 -27.68
CA LEU A 421 1.30 -19.16 -26.76
C LEU A 421 0.70 -20.32 -27.56
N THR A 422 0.86 -21.54 -27.05
CA THR A 422 0.30 -22.75 -27.63
C THR A 422 -1.12 -22.93 -27.10
N PRO A 423 -2.15 -22.88 -27.97
CA PRO A 423 -3.52 -23.17 -27.54
C PRO A 423 -3.72 -24.67 -27.31
N ASN A 424 -4.69 -25.00 -26.47
CA ASN A 424 -5.22 -26.34 -26.29
C ASN A 424 -6.03 -26.77 -27.54
N PRO A 425 -6.36 -28.08 -27.69
CA PRO A 425 -7.14 -28.57 -28.83
C PRO A 425 -8.53 -27.92 -29.01
N ASP A 426 -9.14 -27.44 -27.93
CA ASP A 426 -10.42 -26.72 -27.94
C ASP A 426 -10.28 -25.21 -28.25
N GLY A 427 -9.05 -24.73 -28.43
CA GLY A 427 -8.71 -23.33 -28.69
C GLY A 427 -8.59 -22.46 -27.44
N SER A 428 -8.73 -23.02 -26.23
CA SER A 428 -8.42 -22.35 -24.97
C SER A 428 -6.90 -22.17 -24.80
N VAL A 429 -6.49 -21.35 -23.82
CA VAL A 429 -5.08 -21.13 -23.49
C VAL A 429 -4.87 -21.30 -21.99
N ASP A 430 -3.97 -22.21 -21.62
CA ASP A 430 -3.51 -22.38 -20.24
C ASP A 430 -2.16 -21.71 -20.02
N LEU A 431 -2.04 -20.88 -18.99
CA LEU A 431 -0.75 -20.37 -18.50
C LEU A 431 -0.33 -21.16 -17.26
N TYR A 432 0.88 -21.71 -17.29
CA TYR A 432 1.42 -22.53 -16.21
C TYR A 432 2.32 -21.70 -15.29
N LEU A 433 2.05 -21.73 -13.99
CA LEU A 433 2.81 -20.99 -12.97
C LEU A 433 3.37 -21.98 -11.95
N GLN A 434 4.66 -22.29 -12.07
CA GLN A 434 5.33 -23.29 -11.24
C GLN A 434 6.86 -23.16 -11.34
N ASN A 435 7.58 -23.67 -10.34
CA ASN A 435 9.04 -23.57 -10.28
C ASN A 435 9.74 -24.47 -11.32
N GLU A 436 9.26 -25.71 -11.47
CA GLU A 436 9.80 -26.68 -12.42
C GLU A 436 9.13 -26.58 -13.79
N SER A 437 9.85 -26.92 -14.87
CA SER A 437 9.28 -26.95 -16.21
C SER A 437 8.06 -27.90 -16.26
N PRO A 438 6.92 -27.49 -16.86
CA PRO A 438 5.77 -28.37 -17.09
C PRO A 438 6.00 -29.40 -18.22
N GLY A 439 7.22 -29.49 -18.75
CA GLY A 439 7.60 -30.32 -19.89
C GLY A 439 7.71 -29.48 -21.17
N SER A 440 8.60 -29.90 -22.07
CA SER A 440 8.98 -29.14 -23.29
C SER A 440 7.80 -28.68 -24.14
N GLY A 441 6.74 -29.48 -24.24
CA GLY A 441 5.52 -29.12 -24.98
C GLY A 441 4.68 -27.99 -24.37
N LYS A 442 4.98 -27.56 -23.13
CA LYS A 442 4.20 -26.56 -22.37
C LYS A 442 5.01 -25.32 -22.00
N GLU A 443 6.31 -25.28 -22.31
CA GLU A 443 7.21 -24.18 -21.91
C GLU A 443 6.87 -22.85 -22.59
N ALA A 444 6.21 -22.88 -23.75
CA ALA A 444 5.72 -21.67 -24.43
C ALA A 444 4.75 -20.86 -23.54
N ASN A 445 3.94 -21.53 -22.72
CA ASN A 445 2.94 -20.91 -21.85
C ASN A 445 3.37 -20.91 -20.37
N TRP A 446 4.63 -21.22 -20.08
CA TRP A 446 5.13 -21.34 -18.72
C TRP A 446 5.80 -20.05 -18.25
N LEU A 447 5.46 -19.65 -17.02
CA LEU A 447 6.14 -18.61 -16.27
C LEU A 447 6.82 -19.24 -15.04
N PRO A 448 8.17 -19.28 -15.00
CA PRO A 448 8.91 -19.86 -13.89
C PRO A 448 8.66 -19.15 -12.56
N ALA A 449 8.18 -19.89 -11.56
CA ALA A 449 7.86 -19.35 -10.25
C ALA A 449 9.04 -19.40 -9.26
N PRO A 450 9.15 -18.42 -8.33
CA PRO A 450 10.12 -18.51 -7.23
C PRO A 450 9.77 -19.65 -6.28
N THR A 451 10.71 -20.11 -5.45
CA THR A 451 10.41 -21.14 -4.43
C THR A 451 9.57 -20.60 -3.26
N GLY A 452 9.56 -19.28 -3.06
CA GLY A 452 8.85 -18.62 -1.98
C GLY A 452 7.42 -18.19 -2.33
N ASP A 453 6.91 -17.25 -1.54
CA ASP A 453 5.68 -16.53 -1.85
C ASP A 453 5.81 -15.75 -3.16
N MET A 454 4.71 -15.66 -3.90
CA MET A 454 4.68 -14.94 -5.17
C MET A 454 3.45 -14.03 -5.28
N ASN A 455 3.62 -12.95 -6.04
CA ASN A 455 2.55 -12.05 -6.43
C ASN A 455 2.42 -12.05 -7.95
N LEU A 456 1.19 -11.94 -8.44
CA LEU A 456 0.87 -11.82 -9.86
C LEU A 456 0.28 -10.45 -10.14
N MET A 457 0.69 -9.89 -11.27
CA MET A 457 0.09 -8.69 -11.84
C MET A 457 -0.24 -8.96 -13.30
N LEU A 458 -1.53 -8.92 -13.62
CA LEU A 458 -2.00 -8.84 -14.99
C LEU A 458 -1.99 -7.36 -15.39
N ARG A 459 -1.56 -7.06 -16.61
CA ARG A 459 -1.55 -5.71 -17.16
C ARG A 459 -2.35 -5.73 -18.45
N LEU A 460 -3.36 -4.87 -18.53
CA LEU A 460 -4.15 -4.64 -19.72
C LEU A 460 -3.88 -3.21 -20.18
N TYR A 461 -3.19 -3.05 -21.30
CA TYR A 461 -2.89 -1.75 -21.90
C TYR A 461 -3.90 -1.44 -22.99
N TRP A 462 -4.54 -0.29 -22.85
CA TRP A 462 -5.71 0.12 -23.63
C TRP A 462 -6.77 -0.97 -23.67
N PRO A 463 -7.40 -1.29 -22.52
CA PRO A 463 -8.53 -2.22 -22.50
C PRO A 463 -9.64 -1.71 -23.43
N LYS A 464 -10.35 -2.64 -24.07
CA LYS A 464 -11.48 -2.26 -24.93
C LYS A 464 -12.48 -1.40 -24.17
N GLU A 465 -12.97 -0.33 -24.77
CA GLU A 465 -13.99 0.51 -24.14
C GLU A 465 -15.41 -0.11 -24.25
N THR A 466 -15.58 -1.08 -25.15
CA THR A 466 -16.80 -1.87 -25.33
C THR A 466 -16.68 -3.27 -24.76
N SER A 467 -17.82 -3.90 -24.42
CA SER A 467 -17.84 -5.29 -23.96
C SER A 467 -17.33 -6.29 -25.02
N PRO A 468 -16.64 -7.37 -24.60
CA PRO A 468 -16.20 -7.66 -23.23
C PRO A 468 -15.04 -6.76 -22.79
N SER A 469 -15.07 -6.24 -21.55
CA SER A 469 -14.04 -5.32 -21.04
C SER A 469 -13.90 -5.38 -19.52
N ILE A 470 -12.68 -5.14 -19.04
CA ILE A 470 -12.41 -4.95 -17.61
C ILE A 470 -12.96 -3.61 -17.09
N LEU A 471 -13.11 -2.60 -17.95
CA LEU A 471 -13.54 -1.25 -17.57
C LEU A 471 -14.98 -1.22 -17.09
N ASN A 472 -15.83 -2.04 -17.70
CA ASN A 472 -17.24 -2.18 -17.36
C ASN A 472 -17.55 -3.50 -16.62
N GLY A 473 -16.53 -4.27 -16.26
CA GLY A 473 -16.65 -5.53 -15.50
C GLY A 473 -17.28 -6.70 -16.24
N THR A 474 -17.55 -6.59 -17.55
CA THR A 474 -18.09 -7.69 -18.36
C THR A 474 -17.05 -8.75 -18.70
N TRP A 475 -15.76 -8.38 -18.67
CA TRP A 475 -14.65 -9.32 -18.64
C TRP A 475 -13.95 -9.25 -17.28
N LYS A 476 -13.60 -10.42 -16.72
CA LYS A 476 -12.92 -10.53 -15.43
C LYS A 476 -11.70 -11.43 -15.61
N PRO A 477 -10.56 -11.13 -14.95
CA PRO A 477 -9.42 -12.05 -14.97
C PRO A 477 -9.85 -13.45 -14.50
N PRO A 478 -9.39 -14.53 -15.16
CA PRO A 478 -9.67 -15.88 -14.69
C PRO A 478 -9.03 -16.14 -13.33
N LYS A 479 -9.59 -17.11 -12.59
CA LYS A 479 -9.05 -17.52 -11.29
C LYS A 479 -7.66 -18.15 -11.48
N VAL A 480 -6.82 -18.02 -10.46
CA VAL A 480 -5.56 -18.78 -10.37
C VAL A 480 -5.88 -20.09 -9.65
N GLU A 481 -5.81 -21.23 -10.34
CA GLU A 481 -6.22 -22.52 -9.79
C GLU A 481 -5.01 -23.41 -9.53
N ARG A 482 -5.02 -24.19 -8.46
CA ARG A 482 -4.02 -25.24 -8.30
C ARG A 482 -4.23 -26.30 -9.38
N ALA A 483 -3.14 -26.73 -10.00
CA ALA A 483 -3.19 -27.69 -11.10
C ALA A 483 -3.87 -29.01 -10.71
N GLU A 484 -3.65 -29.48 -9.48
CA GLU A 484 -4.26 -30.71 -8.95
C GLU A 484 -5.78 -30.62 -8.80
N GLU A 485 -6.30 -29.46 -8.40
CA GLU A 485 -7.73 -29.21 -8.18
C GLU A 485 -8.48 -28.96 -9.49
N ARG A 486 -7.76 -28.45 -10.50
CA ARG A 486 -8.33 -28.26 -11.84
C ARG A 486 -8.52 -29.60 -12.55
N LEU A 487 -7.59 -30.55 -12.38
CA LEU A 487 -7.72 -31.90 -12.92
C LEU A 487 -8.95 -32.61 -12.34
N THR A 488 -9.15 -32.53 -11.02
CA THR A 488 -10.32 -33.14 -10.38
C THR A 488 -11.64 -32.51 -10.85
N ALA A 489 -11.71 -31.20 -11.05
CA ALA A 489 -12.89 -30.54 -11.57
C ALA A 489 -13.18 -30.89 -13.05
N ALA A 490 -12.14 -30.95 -13.89
CA ALA A 490 -12.26 -31.36 -15.30
C ALA A 490 -12.69 -32.83 -15.43
N ASP A 491 -12.14 -33.70 -14.57
CA ASP A 491 -12.51 -35.12 -14.51
C ASP A 491 -13.94 -35.28 -14.00
N GLN A 492 -14.38 -34.51 -12.99
CA GLN A 492 -15.77 -34.51 -12.53
C GLN A 492 -16.76 -34.03 -13.60
N ASN A 493 -16.42 -33.00 -14.39
CA ASN A 493 -17.26 -32.56 -15.52
C ASN A 493 -17.32 -33.60 -16.66
N LYS A 494 -16.23 -34.34 -16.89
CA LYS A 494 -16.25 -35.51 -17.79
C LYS A 494 -17.11 -36.64 -17.25
N LEU A 495 -17.10 -36.91 -15.94
CA LEU A 495 -17.97 -37.93 -15.35
C LEU A 495 -19.46 -37.52 -15.36
N ALA A 496 -19.78 -36.23 -15.15
CA ALA A 496 -21.15 -35.72 -15.12
C ALA A 496 -21.85 -35.71 -16.51
N SER A 497 -21.11 -35.94 -17.60
CA SER A 497 -21.64 -36.03 -18.96
C SER A 497 -21.86 -37.47 -19.45
N THR A 498 -21.77 -38.46 -18.55
CA THR A 498 -22.01 -39.89 -18.83
C THR A 498 -23.29 -40.36 -18.14
N PRO A 499 -24.22 -41.07 -18.81
CA PRO A 499 -25.41 -41.61 -18.15
C PRO A 499 -25.02 -42.80 -17.24
N THR A 500 -25.11 -42.61 -15.94
CA THR A 500 -24.68 -43.58 -14.92
C THR A 500 -25.72 -44.69 -14.71
N SER A 501 -25.28 -45.95 -14.80
CA SER A 501 -25.94 -47.10 -14.16
C SER A 501 -24.96 -47.78 -13.20
N ALA A 502 -25.51 -48.23 -12.08
CA ALA A 502 -24.98 -49.13 -11.05
C ALA A 502 -24.19 -48.52 -9.86
N ALA A 503 -24.81 -48.69 -8.69
CA ALA A 503 -24.26 -48.63 -7.33
C ALA A 503 -23.48 -49.95 -7.01
N ILE A 504 -22.71 -50.21 -5.94
CA ILE A 504 -22.54 -49.84 -4.50
C ILE A 504 -21.10 -50.40 -4.12
N PRO A 505 -20.57 -50.52 -2.87
CA PRO A 505 -20.53 -49.72 -1.63
C PRO A 505 -19.11 -49.35 -1.12
N ALA A 506 -19.11 -48.52 -0.08
CA ALA A 506 -17.97 -48.05 0.70
C ALA A 506 -17.36 -49.09 1.66
N THR A 507 -16.05 -48.97 1.92
CA THR A 507 -15.37 -49.54 3.09
C THR A 507 -14.43 -48.51 3.72
N THR A 508 -14.66 -48.27 5.01
CA THR A 508 -13.85 -47.48 5.94
C THR A 508 -12.60 -48.25 6.40
N GLY A 509 -11.46 -47.57 6.54
CA GLY A 509 -10.27 -48.09 7.21
C GLY A 509 -9.36 -46.96 7.69
N SER A 510 -9.13 -46.89 9.00
CA SER A 510 -8.30 -45.92 9.71
C SER A 510 -7.11 -46.63 10.37
N ALA A 511 -5.90 -46.06 10.27
CA ALA A 511 -4.75 -46.17 11.20
C ALA A 511 -3.64 -45.21 10.69
N GLY A 512 -2.80 -44.49 11.44
CA GLY A 512 -2.53 -44.41 12.88
C GLY A 512 -1.00 -44.36 13.13
N MET A 513 -0.45 -43.18 13.51
CA MET A 513 0.85 -42.86 14.19
C MET A 513 2.19 -43.26 13.52
N GLY A 514 3.34 -42.58 13.63
CA GLY A 514 3.90 -41.57 14.54
C GLY A 514 5.36 -41.19 14.14
N PRO A 515 6.16 -40.50 14.98
CA PRO A 515 7.00 -39.32 14.62
C PRO A 515 8.54 -39.54 14.63
N VAL A 516 9.36 -38.65 14.04
CA VAL A 516 10.71 -38.21 14.54
C VAL A 516 11.12 -36.82 13.98
N ALA A 517 11.83 -36.06 14.83
CA ALA A 517 12.19 -34.65 14.80
C ALA A 517 13.52 -34.27 14.09
N GLY A 518 13.68 -32.96 13.84
CA GLY A 518 14.95 -32.25 14.11
C GLY A 518 15.62 -31.47 12.97
N SER A 519 15.33 -30.17 12.83
CA SER A 519 16.36 -29.11 12.92
C SER A 519 15.70 -27.72 12.97
N SER A 520 16.18 -26.90 13.90
CA SER A 520 15.78 -25.50 14.07
C SER A 520 16.72 -24.60 13.28
N THR A 521 16.16 -23.77 12.41
CA THR A 521 16.77 -22.51 11.98
C THR A 521 15.85 -21.37 12.40
N VAL A 522 16.44 -20.34 13.01
CA VAL A 522 15.74 -19.15 13.49
C VAL A 522 15.26 -18.36 12.27
N GLY A 523 14.01 -18.60 11.87
CA GLY A 523 13.33 -17.87 10.82
C GLY A 523 12.60 -16.67 11.41
N VAL A 524 12.88 -15.48 10.87
CA VAL A 524 12.04 -14.29 11.04
C VAL A 524 10.60 -14.68 10.70
N ALA A 525 9.69 -14.55 11.65
CA ALA A 525 8.28 -14.88 11.43
C ALA A 525 7.71 -13.95 10.34
N VAL A 526 7.53 -14.50 9.14
CA VAL A 526 6.68 -13.89 8.12
C VAL A 526 5.25 -14.06 8.61
N VAL A 527 4.62 -12.95 8.98
CA VAL A 527 3.25 -12.92 9.44
C VAL A 527 2.35 -13.37 8.29
N ASP A 528 1.58 -14.43 8.52
CA ASP A 528 0.53 -14.87 7.60
C ASP A 528 -0.57 -13.80 7.58
N VAL A 529 -0.68 -13.10 6.46
CA VAL A 529 -1.56 -11.94 6.29
C VAL A 529 -3.03 -12.39 6.36
N ARG A 530 -3.34 -13.68 6.17
CA ARG A 530 -4.71 -14.22 6.37
C ARG A 530 -5.19 -14.23 7.80
N THR A 531 -4.32 -14.51 8.76
CA THR A 531 -4.70 -14.53 10.18
C THR A 531 -5.03 -13.13 10.70
N LEU A 532 -4.62 -12.08 9.98
CA LEU A 532 -4.99 -10.69 10.23
C LEU A 532 -6.32 -10.27 9.60
N TYR A 533 -6.82 -10.99 8.58
CA TYR A 533 -8.09 -10.67 7.91
C TYR A 533 -9.32 -11.24 8.64
N SER A 534 -9.15 -12.26 9.48
CA SER A 534 -10.20 -12.81 10.35
C SER A 534 -9.92 -12.67 11.85
N GLY A 535 -8.75 -12.12 12.22
CA GLY A 535 -8.33 -11.94 13.60
C GLY A 535 -8.77 -10.60 14.17
N TYR A 536 -9.15 -10.59 15.45
CA TYR A 536 -9.49 -9.36 16.17
C TYR A 536 -8.21 -8.63 16.62
N SER A 537 -8.19 -7.31 16.46
CA SER A 537 -7.10 -6.49 16.99
C SER A 537 -7.13 -6.53 18.51
N VAL A 538 -6.13 -7.17 19.12
CA VAL A 538 -6.01 -7.25 20.58
C VAL A 538 -6.02 -5.84 21.20
N LYS A 539 -5.39 -4.86 20.55
CA LYS A 539 -5.30 -3.48 21.05
C LYS A 539 -6.58 -2.67 20.86
N ASN A 540 -7.27 -2.83 19.73
CA ASN A 540 -8.38 -1.94 19.35
C ASN A 540 -9.77 -2.55 19.61
N GLN A 541 -9.84 -3.87 19.74
CA GLN A 541 -11.10 -4.63 19.78
C GLN A 541 -11.19 -5.59 20.96
N ILE A 542 -10.12 -5.85 21.72
CA ILE A 542 -10.16 -6.78 22.86
C ILE A 542 -9.74 -6.12 24.17
N LEU A 543 -8.51 -5.57 24.26
CA LEU A 543 -8.00 -4.94 25.48
C LEU A 543 -8.81 -3.68 25.84
N GLY A 544 -9.15 -3.56 27.12
CA GLY A 544 -9.95 -2.47 27.66
C GLY A 544 -11.44 -2.54 27.29
N ARG A 545 -11.90 -3.57 26.58
CA ARG A 545 -13.32 -3.75 26.26
C ARG A 545 -14.08 -4.40 27.41
N GLU A 546 -15.31 -3.94 27.56
CA GLU A 546 -16.28 -4.48 28.49
C GLU A 546 -16.77 -5.85 28.05
N ILE A 547 -16.98 -6.72 29.03
CA ILE A 547 -17.47 -8.08 28.87
C ILE A 547 -18.88 -8.15 29.45
N TYR A 548 -19.81 -8.70 28.68
CA TYR A 548 -21.21 -8.89 29.05
C TYR A 548 -21.56 -10.37 29.16
N ASN A 549 -22.62 -10.71 29.88
CA ASN A 549 -23.20 -12.06 29.84
C ASN A 549 -24.36 -12.15 28.83
N ASP A 550 -24.98 -13.32 28.68
CA ASP A 550 -26.09 -13.52 27.73
C ASP A 550 -27.35 -12.69 28.06
N ASN A 551 -27.44 -12.13 29.26
CA ASN A 551 -28.52 -11.24 29.68
C ASN A 551 -28.20 -9.75 29.44
N GLY A 552 -27.06 -9.44 28.82
CA GLY A 552 -26.59 -8.08 28.58
C GLY A 552 -26.03 -7.38 29.83
N GLU A 553 -25.77 -8.11 30.91
CA GLU A 553 -25.21 -7.53 32.14
C GLU A 553 -23.69 -7.46 32.03
N ARG A 554 -23.11 -6.31 32.40
CA ARG A 554 -21.66 -6.13 32.43
C ARG A 554 -21.02 -6.93 33.56
N VAL A 555 -20.16 -7.89 33.22
CA VAL A 555 -19.52 -8.79 34.19
C VAL A 555 -18.07 -8.45 34.50
N GLY A 556 -17.35 -7.78 33.60
CA GLY A 556 -15.95 -7.37 33.78
C GLY A 556 -15.39 -6.69 32.54
N HIS A 557 -14.07 -6.55 32.45
CA HIS A 557 -13.41 -6.05 31.23
C HIS A 557 -12.07 -6.77 31.00
N VAL A 558 -11.58 -6.77 29.77
CA VAL A 558 -10.31 -7.44 29.43
C VAL A 558 -9.13 -6.54 29.76
N THR A 559 -8.28 -6.95 30.72
CA THR A 559 -7.09 -6.20 31.16
C THR A 559 -5.81 -6.67 30.46
N ASP A 560 -5.76 -7.94 30.03
CA ASP A 560 -4.58 -8.54 29.41
C ASP A 560 -4.93 -9.77 28.56
N LEU A 561 -3.99 -10.23 27.74
CA LEU A 561 -4.12 -11.47 26.97
C LEU A 561 -2.82 -12.29 27.07
N ILE A 562 -2.91 -13.49 27.65
CA ILE A 562 -1.79 -14.40 27.83
C ILE A 562 -1.81 -15.49 26.77
N VAL A 563 -0.76 -15.57 25.96
CA VAL A 563 -0.55 -16.65 24.98
C VAL A 563 0.37 -17.70 25.62
N ALA A 564 -0.12 -18.93 25.75
CA ALA A 564 0.68 -20.02 26.30
C ALA A 564 1.79 -20.47 25.32
N PRO A 565 2.91 -21.03 25.82
CA PRO A 565 4.07 -21.38 24.98
C PRO A 565 3.80 -22.37 23.84
N ASP A 566 2.71 -23.14 23.93
CA ASP A 566 2.33 -24.16 22.95
C ASP A 566 1.49 -23.62 21.77
N LYS A 567 1.29 -22.29 21.68
CA LYS A 567 0.59 -21.56 20.59
C LYS A 567 -0.89 -21.95 20.36
N VAL A 568 -1.42 -22.94 21.08
CA VAL A 568 -2.81 -23.42 20.92
C VAL A 568 -3.73 -22.85 22.00
N ALA A 569 -3.23 -22.58 23.21
CA ALA A 569 -4.04 -22.02 24.30
C ALA A 569 -3.78 -20.51 24.50
N THR A 570 -4.85 -19.70 24.44
CA THR A 570 -4.82 -18.26 24.76
C THR A 570 -5.84 -17.95 25.86
N TYR A 571 -5.45 -17.15 26.85
CA TYR A 571 -6.30 -16.74 27.98
C TYR A 571 -6.45 -15.23 28.00
N ALA A 572 -7.68 -14.74 28.19
CA ALA A 572 -7.94 -13.34 28.53
C ALA A 572 -7.88 -13.16 30.05
N ILE A 573 -7.21 -12.11 30.52
CA ILE A 573 -7.26 -11.72 31.92
C ILE A 573 -8.41 -10.74 32.09
N VAL A 574 -9.38 -11.15 32.90
CA VAL A 574 -10.61 -10.41 33.14
C VAL A 574 -10.51 -9.71 34.50
N GLY A 575 -10.63 -8.39 34.50
CA GLY A 575 -10.72 -7.58 35.70
C GLY A 575 -12.17 -7.48 36.18
N THR A 576 -12.41 -7.81 37.45
CA THR A 576 -13.71 -7.71 38.11
C THR A 576 -13.60 -6.92 39.42
N GLY A 577 -14.39 -5.85 39.53
CA GLY A 577 -14.36 -4.92 40.67
C GLY A 577 -13.13 -3.99 40.72
N GLY A 578 -13.19 -2.92 41.51
CA GLY A 578 -12.13 -1.90 41.64
C GLY A 578 -12.47 -0.55 40.98
N LEU A 579 -11.78 0.52 41.38
CA LEU A 579 -11.90 1.87 40.81
C LEU A 579 -10.54 2.26 40.22
N LEU A 580 -10.48 2.53 38.91
CA LEU A 580 -9.25 2.94 38.20
C LEU A 580 -8.09 1.95 38.39
N ASP A 581 -8.31 0.67 38.09
CA ASP A 581 -7.32 -0.44 38.16
C ASP A 581 -6.74 -0.74 39.57
N LEU A 582 -7.21 -0.06 40.61
CA LEU A 582 -6.78 -0.27 41.99
C LEU A 582 -7.75 -1.21 42.72
N GLY A 583 -7.24 -2.40 43.09
CA GLY A 583 -7.97 -3.38 43.91
C GLY A 583 -8.74 -4.46 43.14
N GLU A 584 -8.58 -4.55 41.82
CA GLU A 584 -9.35 -5.48 40.99
C GLU A 584 -9.06 -6.96 41.29
N HIS A 585 -10.08 -7.81 41.16
CA HIS A 585 -9.92 -9.25 41.13
C HIS A 585 -9.67 -9.70 39.68
N LEU A 586 -8.43 -10.12 39.41
CA LEU A 586 -8.00 -10.56 38.08
C LEU A 586 -8.19 -12.07 37.95
N THR A 587 -8.83 -12.50 36.87
CA THR A 587 -9.11 -13.92 36.62
C THR A 587 -8.70 -14.30 35.20
N ALA A 588 -8.03 -15.44 35.01
CA ALA A 588 -7.67 -15.94 33.67
C ALA A 588 -8.78 -16.81 33.10
N VAL A 589 -9.32 -16.43 31.94
CA VAL A 589 -10.42 -17.14 31.25
C VAL A 589 -9.97 -17.54 29.84
N PRO A 590 -10.13 -18.80 29.41
CA PRO A 590 -9.77 -19.21 28.05
C PRO A 590 -10.53 -18.42 26.99
N VAL A 591 -9.85 -17.93 25.95
CA VAL A 591 -10.50 -17.12 24.90
C VAL A 591 -11.60 -17.87 24.14
N SER A 592 -11.54 -19.20 24.10
CA SER A 592 -12.54 -20.05 23.47
C SER A 592 -13.91 -20.03 24.18
N GLN A 593 -13.97 -19.50 25.41
CA GLN A 593 -15.22 -19.35 26.15
C GLN A 593 -15.94 -18.04 25.85
N PHE A 594 -15.30 -17.09 25.17
CA PHE A 594 -15.92 -15.84 24.78
C PHE A 594 -16.59 -15.97 23.41
N THR A 595 -17.68 -15.26 23.25
CA THR A 595 -18.40 -15.11 21.99
C THR A 595 -18.50 -13.62 21.65
N LEU A 596 -18.63 -13.30 20.37
CA LEU A 596 -18.90 -11.94 19.92
C LEU A 596 -20.32 -11.88 19.37
N LYS A 597 -21.15 -11.04 19.97
CA LYS A 597 -22.51 -10.74 19.52
C LYS A 597 -22.62 -9.23 19.32
N ASP A 598 -23.00 -8.81 18.12
CA ASP A 598 -23.23 -7.39 17.78
C ASP A 598 -22.06 -6.44 18.10
N GLY A 599 -20.82 -6.95 18.06
CA GLY A 599 -19.61 -6.17 18.36
C GLY A 599 -19.24 -6.10 19.84
N GLU A 600 -20.02 -6.74 20.73
CA GLU A 600 -19.73 -6.86 22.16
C GLU A 600 -19.09 -8.22 22.50
N ILE A 601 -18.17 -8.21 23.47
CA ILE A 601 -17.56 -9.43 23.99
C ILE A 601 -18.51 -10.02 25.03
N VAL A 602 -19.08 -11.18 24.72
CA VAL A 602 -20.01 -11.89 25.58
C VAL A 602 -19.34 -13.12 26.16
N LEU A 603 -19.35 -13.26 27.48
CA LEU A 603 -18.95 -14.46 28.20
C LEU A 603 -20.22 -15.19 28.69
N PRO A 604 -20.68 -16.23 27.97
CA PRO A 604 -21.95 -16.87 28.24
C PRO A 604 -22.05 -17.44 29.65
N ASN A 605 -23.22 -17.30 30.29
CA ASN A 605 -23.52 -17.77 31.65
C ASN A 605 -22.62 -17.24 32.79
N ALA A 606 -21.72 -16.29 32.53
CA ALA A 606 -20.89 -15.71 33.59
C ALA A 606 -21.66 -14.66 34.40
N THR A 607 -21.35 -14.58 35.69
CA THR A 607 -21.72 -13.46 36.56
C THR A 607 -20.45 -12.86 37.16
N ARG A 608 -20.52 -11.59 37.59
CA ARG A 608 -19.39 -10.96 38.29
C ARG A 608 -18.96 -11.77 39.51
N GLN A 609 -19.92 -12.24 40.31
CA GLN A 609 -19.65 -13.08 41.48
C GLN A 609 -18.97 -14.41 41.12
N SER A 610 -19.35 -15.05 40.01
CA SER A 610 -18.67 -16.29 39.58
C SER A 610 -17.22 -16.05 39.13
N LEU A 611 -16.92 -14.88 38.54
CA LEU A 611 -15.57 -14.52 38.12
C LEU A 611 -14.66 -14.11 39.29
N GLU A 612 -15.23 -13.48 40.32
CA GLU A 612 -14.55 -13.16 41.58
C GLU A 612 -14.32 -14.40 42.46
N ALA A 613 -15.13 -15.45 42.31
CA ALA A 613 -14.94 -16.73 42.99
C ALA A 613 -13.87 -17.63 42.34
N MET A 614 -13.43 -17.30 41.12
CA MET A 614 -12.35 -18.04 40.45
C MET A 614 -10.98 -17.71 41.06
N PRO A 615 -9.97 -18.58 40.91
CA PRO A 615 -8.62 -18.31 41.40
C PRO A 615 -8.03 -17.03 40.82
N ARG A 616 -7.51 -16.17 41.70
CA ARG A 616 -6.89 -14.90 41.31
C ARG A 616 -5.62 -15.13 40.48
N PHE A 617 -5.56 -14.48 39.32
CA PHE A 617 -4.38 -14.41 38.48
C PHE A 617 -3.34 -13.44 39.06
N VAL A 618 -2.08 -13.87 39.12
CA VAL A 618 -0.95 -13.08 39.64
C VAL A 618 0.13 -12.98 38.57
N ARG A 619 0.50 -11.75 38.19
CA ARG A 619 1.57 -11.50 37.21
C ARG A 619 2.94 -11.85 37.80
N GLY A 620 3.69 -12.71 37.10
CA GLY A 620 5.00 -13.16 37.57
C GLY A 620 6.09 -12.08 37.45
N GLN A 621 6.62 -11.60 38.58
CA GLN A 621 7.96 -10.99 38.61
C GLN A 621 9.01 -12.10 38.48
N GLN A 622 9.89 -12.02 37.47
CA GLN A 622 11.13 -12.78 37.49
C GLN A 622 12.01 -12.28 38.64
N ARG A 623 12.00 -13.02 39.75
CA ARG A 623 13.07 -13.01 40.75
C ARG A 623 14.29 -13.73 40.15
N LEU A 624 15.05 -13.04 39.30
CA LEU A 624 16.42 -13.45 38.97
C LEU A 624 17.31 -13.18 40.19
N LYS A 625 17.38 -14.15 41.11
CA LYS A 625 18.44 -14.16 42.12
C LYS A 625 19.78 -14.37 41.42
N HIS A 626 20.58 -13.31 41.30
CA HIS A 626 22.02 -13.43 41.10
C HIS A 626 22.60 -14.30 42.21
N ARG A 627 23.02 -15.53 41.87
CA ARG A 627 23.92 -16.31 42.70
C ARG A 627 25.34 -16.00 42.22
N THR A 628 26.00 -15.12 42.95
CA THR A 628 27.43 -14.83 42.88
C THR A 628 28.22 -16.13 42.99
N GLN A 629 28.99 -16.48 41.96
CA GLN A 629 30.13 -17.38 42.12
C GLN A 629 31.38 -16.62 41.67
N LYS A 630 32.19 -16.27 42.67
CA LYS A 630 33.50 -15.63 42.59
C LYS A 630 34.40 -16.31 41.55
N ARG A 631 35.04 -15.50 40.69
CA ARG A 631 36.45 -15.67 40.33
C ARG A 631 37.10 -14.29 40.29
N GLU A 632 38.18 -14.16 41.04
CA GLU A 632 39.01 -12.96 41.22
C GLU A 632 39.79 -12.59 39.94
N PRO A 633 40.24 -11.34 39.80
CA PRO A 633 40.99 -10.87 38.64
C PRO A 633 42.50 -11.09 38.83
N VAL A 634 43.20 -11.51 37.77
CA VAL A 634 44.66 -11.39 37.70
C VAL A 634 45.03 -10.41 36.59
N SER A 635 45.94 -9.52 36.94
CA SER A 635 46.34 -8.31 36.26
C SER A 635 47.31 -8.55 35.09
N CYS A 636 47.43 -7.49 34.30
CA CYS A 636 48.39 -7.29 33.24
C CYS A 636 49.82 -7.08 33.78
N VAL A 637 50.72 -8.06 33.62
CA VAL A 637 52.19 -7.89 33.56
C VAL A 637 52.76 -9.01 32.67
N GLU A 638 53.91 -8.76 32.04
CA GLU A 638 54.75 -9.69 31.25
C GLU A 638 54.51 -9.74 29.73
N ARG A 639 54.83 -8.60 29.14
CA ARG A 639 55.63 -8.49 27.92
C ARG A 639 56.97 -9.24 28.12
N CYS A 640 57.49 -9.87 27.07
CA CYS A 640 58.81 -10.52 26.91
C CYS A 640 58.92 -11.99 27.34
N GLU A 641 58.76 -12.91 26.38
CA GLU A 641 59.86 -13.76 25.88
C GLU A 641 59.35 -14.70 24.76
N MET A 642 60.26 -15.17 23.91
CA MET A 642 60.03 -16.06 22.76
C MET A 642 59.60 -15.42 21.43
N ARG A 643 60.38 -14.42 21.00
CA ARG A 643 61.03 -14.54 19.68
C ARG A 643 62.06 -15.66 19.76
N ARG A 644 61.85 -16.78 19.07
CA ARG A 644 62.88 -17.51 18.31
C ARG A 644 62.21 -18.63 17.51
N HIS A 645 62.55 -18.67 16.22
CA HIS A 645 62.32 -19.75 15.26
C HIS A 645 60.95 -19.79 14.56
N LYS A 646 60.83 -19.01 13.48
CA LYS A 646 60.74 -19.53 12.09
C LYS A 646 60.47 -18.38 11.09
N ARG A 647 61.55 -17.86 10.48
CA ARG A 647 61.59 -17.45 9.07
C ARG A 647 62.45 -18.54 8.40
N THR A 648 61.98 -19.17 7.34
CA THR A 648 62.27 -18.87 5.91
C THR A 648 61.31 -19.76 5.08
N ALA A 649 60.95 -19.55 3.81
CA ALA A 649 61.33 -18.65 2.73
C ALA A 649 60.19 -18.64 1.70
N SER A 650 60.00 -17.54 0.97
CA SER A 650 60.27 -17.44 -0.47
C SER A 650 59.54 -16.21 -1.03
N ASP A 651 60.33 -15.31 -1.57
CA ASP A 651 59.96 -13.99 -2.09
C ASP A 651 60.03 -13.99 -3.63
N MET A 652 59.40 -12.97 -4.19
CA MET A 652 59.19 -12.65 -5.61
C MET A 652 60.43 -12.64 -6.53
N GLY A 653 60.20 -12.67 -7.84
CA GLY A 653 61.18 -12.32 -8.86
C GLY A 653 60.57 -11.65 -10.10
N SER A 654 60.51 -10.32 -10.10
CA SER A 654 60.31 -9.44 -11.26
C SER A 654 61.59 -9.32 -12.09
N ILE A 655 61.48 -9.25 -13.42
CA ILE A 655 62.60 -8.92 -14.33
C ILE A 655 62.32 -7.58 -15.00
N SER A 656 63.26 -6.65 -14.86
CA SER A 656 63.50 -5.56 -15.80
C SER A 656 65.02 -5.46 -15.98
N ARG A 657 65.47 -5.45 -17.24
CA ARG A 657 66.87 -5.22 -17.64
C ARG A 657 66.99 -3.86 -18.36
N PRO A 658 68.18 -3.23 -18.36
CA PRO A 658 68.37 -1.86 -18.83
C PRO A 658 68.93 -1.75 -20.25
N MET A 659 68.80 -0.52 -20.80
CA MET A 659 69.59 0.16 -21.85
C MET A 659 69.95 -0.59 -23.15
N LEU A 660 69.27 -0.19 -24.24
CA LEU A 660 69.86 0.52 -25.39
C LEU A 660 68.75 1.22 -26.18
#